data_AF-A0A2E8PUI2-F1
#
_entry.id   AF-A0A2E8PUI2-F1
#
_cell.length_a   1.000
_cell.length_b   1.000
_cell.length_c   1.000
_cell.angle_alpha   90.00
_cell.angle_beta   90.00
_cell.angle_gamma   90.00
#
_symmetry.space_group_name_H-M   'P 1'
#
loop_
_entity.id
_entity.type
_entity.pdbx_description
1 polymer ?
#
loop_
_entity_poly.entity_id
_entity_poly.type
_entity_poly.pdbx_seq_one_letter_code
_entity_poly.pdbx_strand_id
1 'polypeptide(L)'
;MLIGSYCVKSYPDDPLLALAAPASRYTITVQVSGATGAFTLANNGDAFNITGDGSHPLGKEYPAGSAYNLVVSTHPTGQNCTITGATGTLNQSVNNVYVTCVSTGLYNISQDRDFISANATAYTTVQITFQSAYAGSYIIKSGADCTSGTQYPDASTSGTLTAGGTTVVTLNTQTGSSPLVSGSTNIIICGYDTGPTLQDEIIRSVTVDNTPPTLTPSQAPGNLTAATSISITCTDTQSGCNGVAVVSQSAPGGSAPPNPADPSINIDGSGATPALYSTALSVPDLQVTTIEAYAVDIAGNRSASALSFQYTVDSSFSNISGEGVNNTHISSVGTKTSVAVTWTSSRSNRPYSLRINSTNCTDGTAIDTGTTGTSGHTSPAIPATSFTPSTDAAYTVRICEENFVGQYDLGKTITVTRDETAPVITAITGNGAYVAHNNSIVYRFSETVDTGATVIGGGDISVEANTGVYSMSTFTNDQLTISPAIGYHTAGMMIWAPGLNRALDLTVSDLAGNSASVSHAYNMRDGTVQPYYSNAQQWNYYIKNDGTSGLTATDTACDGTENAFYMGCIHGGQVRKIMVLDKIDDCTGVSGTDTNGWMDWYCIDPAGTGPVLLVSGGLQTGKDLKDLIDFATPAWNTNSVTIAGTNVPNAPAAAWWTNTVQTLPVGGGSLAVAGGVYVLNANSSLTATLDIAADNVTIAMNTGVILRANGADPMVNNNGKNFFWLQGNFDGNGPPGAISTSAIRIVGPSHYHRLHNLNVWNTEGTVNTGNIHLIDITDSLISHVRAANSTNGNGLVIQDSGGTNTARNIVISSTIYNNFNSGLHIVANGMVDDLLVMNSFFNANGTDGIFVISGGGGLRSSMFANVTVANSGADSFDFGNTSSNKGISLINVIAMNAPGTGILFANGSNSNQVIDSAIALHTTALIDMDSGAQAYFSGKMVLFSAAPDKCINVGTGTGIDDTPGECDPDGSSDHTVILFNDADPGSANGGGFVGPYGGNNPYSLGLNWVGLGAPYQMWGRVGSLVGTSIAIRGRCEEPGFTFPNRRCQNWDLALKSSSIELLNGLSCPGGNDTITHTWQTATPASITFLRHAIEDGTDGIADLPFCFGSEGCIYTPNLGGYQGHGALTASGCPGIGTGTTLENINFQQTSNNGF
;
A
#
# COMPACT_ATOMS: atom_id res chain seq x y z
N MET A 1 -5.18 -30.36 -43.39
CA MET A 1 -6.51 -29.91 -42.96
C MET A 1 -6.27 -28.62 -42.19
N LEU A 2 -6.35 -27.49 -42.89
CA LEU A 2 -6.11 -26.16 -42.31
C LEU A 2 -7.49 -25.56 -42.04
N ILE A 3 -7.83 -25.39 -40.77
CA ILE A 3 -8.96 -24.58 -40.35
C ILE A 3 -8.39 -23.18 -40.14
N GLY A 4 -8.86 -22.21 -40.92
CA GLY A 4 -8.45 -20.82 -40.74
C GLY A 4 -9.01 -20.27 -39.43
N SER A 5 -8.19 -19.54 -38.68
CA SER A 5 -8.65 -18.84 -37.47
C SER A 5 -9.61 -17.72 -37.88
N TYR A 6 -10.92 -17.96 -37.76
CA TYR A 6 -11.92 -16.91 -37.87
C TYR A 6 -11.82 -16.01 -36.63
N CYS A 7 -11.43 -14.75 -36.82
CA CYS A 7 -11.41 -13.76 -35.74
C CYS A 7 -12.85 -13.32 -35.41
N VAL A 8 -13.56 -14.13 -34.64
CA VAL A 8 -14.66 -13.69 -33.78
C VAL A 8 -14.01 -13.35 -32.44
N LYS A 9 -13.83 -12.05 -32.15
CA LYS A 9 -13.25 -11.60 -30.88
C LYS A 9 -14.23 -11.97 -29.75
N SER A 10 -13.75 -12.66 -28.72
CA SER A 10 -14.56 -12.91 -27.51
C SER A 10 -14.63 -11.60 -26.72
N TYR A 11 -15.82 -11.19 -26.28
CA TYR A 11 -15.98 -10.10 -25.34
C TYR A 11 -15.36 -10.47 -23.97
N PRO A 12 -14.64 -9.55 -23.30
CA PRO A 12 -14.38 -9.58 -21.85
C PRO A 12 -15.68 -9.32 -21.05
N ASP A 13 -15.60 -8.81 -19.80
CA ASP A 13 -16.75 -8.84 -18.88
C ASP A 13 -16.85 -7.75 -17.77
N ASP A 14 -15.82 -6.99 -17.33
CA ASP A 14 -15.90 -6.26 -16.02
C ASP A 14 -14.93 -5.07 -15.69
N PRO A 15 -15.38 -3.93 -15.08
CA PRO A 15 -14.68 -2.61 -15.16
C PRO A 15 -13.31 -2.29 -14.51
N LEU A 16 -12.44 -1.71 -15.34
CA LEU A 16 -11.02 -1.42 -15.09
C LEU A 16 -10.49 -0.01 -15.50
N LEU A 17 -10.49 0.91 -14.52
CA LEU A 17 -9.55 2.06 -14.34
C LEU A 17 -9.65 3.33 -15.22
N ALA A 18 -9.46 4.47 -14.54
CA ALA A 18 -9.04 5.76 -15.11
C ALA A 18 -8.07 6.48 -14.14
N LEU A 19 -7.06 7.19 -14.65
CA LEU A 19 -5.89 7.65 -13.86
C LEU A 19 -5.96 9.12 -13.38
N ALA A 20 -5.12 9.47 -12.40
CA ALA A 20 -5.13 10.76 -11.67
C ALA A 20 -3.93 11.69 -11.95
N ALA A 21 -3.95 12.92 -11.40
CA ALA A 21 -2.93 13.95 -11.57
C ALA A 21 -2.27 14.42 -10.23
N PRO A 22 -1.00 14.87 -10.24
CA PRO A 22 -0.21 15.13 -9.02
C PRO A 22 -0.39 16.52 -8.38
N ALA A 23 0.10 16.68 -7.14
CA ALA A 23 -0.09 17.87 -6.28
C ALA A 23 1.17 18.74 -6.03
N SER A 24 0.96 20.00 -5.61
CA SER A 24 1.95 21.10 -5.54
C SER A 24 2.84 21.15 -4.28
N ARG A 25 3.97 21.90 -4.37
CA ARG A 25 5.01 22.08 -3.32
C ARG A 25 5.51 23.53 -3.20
N TYR A 26 6.09 23.91 -2.04
CA TYR A 26 6.51 25.29 -1.68
C TYR A 26 7.79 25.38 -0.81
N THR A 27 8.32 26.60 -0.60
CA THR A 27 9.66 26.92 0.00
C THR A 27 9.66 28.11 0.99
N ILE A 28 10.78 28.35 1.72
CA ILE A 28 10.91 29.39 2.78
C ILE A 28 12.19 30.26 2.60
N THR A 29 12.17 31.54 2.98
CA THR A 29 13.31 32.50 2.97
C THR A 29 13.29 33.47 4.17
N VAL A 30 14.46 33.86 4.69
CA VAL A 30 14.65 34.73 5.88
C VAL A 30 15.54 35.95 5.61
N GLN A 31 15.52 36.96 6.49
CA GLN A 31 16.31 38.21 6.43
C GLN A 31 17.10 38.46 7.73
N VAL A 32 18.24 39.17 7.66
CA VAL A 32 19.17 39.41 8.79
C VAL A 32 19.69 40.85 8.82
N SER A 33 19.89 41.42 10.02
CA SER A 33 20.61 42.70 10.21
C SER A 33 21.43 42.77 11.50
N GLY A 34 22.51 43.57 11.50
CA GLY A 34 23.33 43.94 12.65
C GLY A 34 24.42 42.93 13.06
N ALA A 35 24.57 41.80 12.36
CA ALA A 35 25.42 40.69 12.77
C ALA A 35 26.87 40.83 12.25
N THR A 36 27.85 40.97 13.15
CA THR A 36 29.28 40.95 12.78
C THR A 36 29.92 39.55 12.82
N GLY A 37 29.10 38.50 12.88
CA GLY A 37 29.54 37.09 12.94
C GLY A 37 28.49 36.10 12.42
N ALA A 38 28.82 34.81 12.50
CA ALA A 38 28.00 33.69 11.99
C ALA A 38 27.03 33.13 13.04
N PHE A 39 25.93 32.51 12.60
CA PHE A 39 24.96 31.82 13.46
C PHE A 39 24.18 30.71 12.72
N THR A 40 23.31 30.00 13.42
CA THR A 40 22.54 28.86 12.90
C THR A 40 21.04 29.02 13.21
N LEU A 41 20.20 28.55 12.28
CA LEU A 41 18.74 28.44 12.37
C LEU A 41 18.29 26.97 12.26
N ALA A 42 17.12 26.64 12.80
CA ALA A 42 16.50 25.32 12.60
C ALA A 42 14.98 25.40 12.35
N ASN A 43 14.45 24.53 11.48
CA ASN A 43 13.03 24.36 11.14
C ASN A 43 12.57 22.91 11.38
N ASN A 44 11.70 22.65 12.36
CA ASN A 44 11.12 21.31 12.63
C ASN A 44 12.13 20.14 12.75
N GLY A 45 13.43 20.41 12.94
CA GLY A 45 14.51 19.42 12.97
C GLY A 45 15.55 19.57 11.87
N ASP A 46 15.23 20.22 10.74
CA ASP A 46 16.20 20.61 9.71
C ASP A 46 17.03 21.82 10.19
N ALA A 47 18.33 21.87 9.88
CA ALA A 47 19.24 22.95 10.33
C ALA A 47 19.92 23.68 9.17
N PHE A 48 20.12 25.01 9.33
CA PHE A 48 20.61 25.92 8.29
C PHE A 48 21.61 26.93 8.88
N ASN A 49 22.79 27.08 8.27
CA ASN A 49 23.82 28.03 8.74
C ASN A 49 23.74 29.36 7.97
N ILE A 50 23.88 30.47 8.70
CA ILE A 50 23.70 31.84 8.20
C ILE A 50 24.91 32.71 8.60
N THR A 51 25.35 33.59 7.70
CA THR A 51 26.57 34.39 7.87
C THR A 51 26.38 35.82 7.38
N GLY A 52 26.45 36.79 8.30
CA GLY A 52 26.28 38.22 8.01
C GLY A 52 24.82 38.64 7.77
N ASP A 53 24.67 39.88 7.32
CA ASP A 53 23.37 40.51 7.01
C ASP A 53 22.95 40.22 5.57
N GLY A 54 21.66 39.94 5.35
CA GLY A 54 21.14 39.63 4.00
C GLY A 54 19.89 38.77 3.97
N SER A 55 19.56 38.29 2.75
CA SER A 55 18.40 37.44 2.43
C SER A 55 18.86 36.00 2.16
N HIS A 56 18.32 35.01 2.87
CA HIS A 56 18.78 33.62 2.82
C HIS A 56 17.62 32.63 2.59
N PRO A 57 17.60 31.87 1.48
CA PRO A 57 16.60 30.83 1.24
C PRO A 57 16.94 29.54 2.00
N LEU A 58 15.92 28.87 2.52
CA LEU A 58 16.04 27.55 3.17
C LEU A 58 15.76 26.47 2.11
N GLY A 59 16.82 25.86 1.57
CA GLY A 59 16.80 25.07 0.33
C GLY A 59 16.12 23.69 0.38
N LYS A 60 14.92 23.60 0.95
CA LYS A 60 14.08 22.38 1.03
C LYS A 60 12.65 22.72 0.61
N GLU A 61 12.05 21.84 -0.20
CA GLU A 61 10.64 21.94 -0.60
C GLU A 61 9.74 21.09 0.31
N TYR A 62 8.49 21.52 0.47
CA TYR A 62 7.49 20.84 1.29
C TYR A 62 6.14 20.78 0.54
N PRO A 63 5.32 19.71 0.70
CA PRO A 63 3.97 19.64 0.14
C PRO A 63 3.05 20.78 0.62
N ALA A 64 2.07 21.13 -0.20
CA ALA A 64 0.99 22.04 0.18
C ALA A 64 0.32 21.61 1.52
N GLY A 65 0.15 22.55 2.45
CA GLY A 65 -0.40 22.31 3.79
C GLY A 65 0.63 21.97 4.88
N SER A 66 1.92 21.87 4.57
CA SER A 66 2.99 21.60 5.55
C SER A 66 3.22 22.77 6.52
N ALA A 67 3.44 22.51 7.81
CA ALA A 67 3.75 23.55 8.81
C ALA A 67 5.25 23.83 8.98
N TYR A 68 5.62 25.02 9.45
CA TYR A 68 7.02 25.42 9.76
C TYR A 68 7.15 26.15 11.11
N ASN A 69 8.35 26.09 11.72
CA ASN A 69 8.69 26.68 13.01
C ASN A 69 10.22 26.94 13.16
N LEU A 70 10.64 28.20 13.17
CA LEU A 70 12.05 28.65 13.10
C LEU A 70 12.63 29.19 14.43
N VAL A 71 13.86 28.80 14.77
CA VAL A 71 14.58 29.26 15.99
C VAL A 71 16.06 29.62 15.75
N VAL A 72 16.62 30.55 16.54
CA VAL A 72 18.08 30.82 16.62
C VAL A 72 18.76 29.75 17.47
N SER A 73 19.97 29.32 17.07
CA SER A 73 20.78 28.38 17.87
C SER A 73 22.12 28.94 18.39
N THR A 74 22.61 30.09 17.91
CA THR A 74 23.94 30.65 18.24
C THR A 74 24.01 32.20 18.08
N HIS A 75 25.02 32.88 18.65
CA HIS A 75 25.17 34.36 18.65
C HIS A 75 26.63 34.86 18.42
N PRO A 76 26.85 36.14 18.01
CA PRO A 76 28.19 36.72 17.78
C PRO A 76 28.86 37.36 19.03
N THR A 77 30.20 37.51 18.98
CA THR A 77 31.03 38.10 20.06
C THR A 77 30.88 39.61 20.19
N GLY A 78 30.76 40.12 21.42
CA GLY A 78 30.63 41.56 21.69
C GLY A 78 29.29 42.16 21.23
N GLN A 79 28.29 41.30 21.01
CA GLN A 79 26.97 41.56 20.46
C GLN A 79 25.91 40.60 21.10
N ASN A 80 24.63 40.73 20.72
CA ASN A 80 23.48 39.92 21.17
C ASN A 80 22.27 40.14 20.23
N CYS A 81 21.55 39.11 19.75
CA CYS A 81 20.62 39.24 18.59
C CYS A 81 19.36 38.29 18.63
N THR A 82 18.29 38.54 17.83
CA THR A 82 16.92 37.95 17.97
C THR A 82 16.20 37.57 16.63
N ILE A 83 14.96 36.99 16.66
CA ILE A 83 14.11 36.64 15.48
C ILE A 83 12.69 37.27 15.56
N THR A 84 12.10 37.58 14.40
CA THR A 84 10.64 37.78 14.18
C THR A 84 10.14 36.94 13.00
N GLY A 85 8.92 36.39 13.03
CA GLY A 85 8.25 35.73 11.87
C GLY A 85 8.26 34.19 11.83
N ALA A 86 8.46 33.53 12.98
CA ALA A 86 8.96 32.16 13.04
C ALA A 86 8.05 31.00 12.56
N THR A 87 6.72 31.13 12.53
CA THR A 87 5.79 29.99 12.34
C THR A 87 4.71 30.22 11.29
N GLY A 88 4.20 29.15 10.68
CA GLY A 88 3.08 29.20 9.72
C GLY A 88 2.83 27.89 8.95
N THR A 89 2.01 27.97 7.89
CA THR A 89 1.64 26.84 7.02
C THR A 89 1.86 27.19 5.55
N LEU A 90 2.45 26.24 4.81
CA LEU A 90 2.86 26.39 3.41
C LEU A 90 1.71 26.09 2.44
N ASN A 91 0.89 27.12 2.19
CA ASN A 91 -0.06 27.16 1.07
C ASN A 91 0.50 27.95 -0.13
N GLN A 92 1.69 28.53 0.03
CA GLN A 92 2.53 29.19 -0.95
C GLN A 92 3.96 29.29 -0.37
N SER A 93 4.95 29.73 -1.15
CA SER A 93 6.28 30.04 -0.61
C SER A 93 6.28 31.31 0.27
N VAL A 94 7.19 31.34 1.26
CA VAL A 94 7.23 32.28 2.39
C VAL A 94 8.57 33.04 2.44
N ASN A 95 8.55 34.34 2.81
CA ASN A 95 9.74 35.22 2.68
C ASN A 95 9.89 36.36 3.74
N ASN A 96 9.29 36.27 4.93
CA ASN A 96 9.08 37.40 5.87
C ASN A 96 9.56 37.18 7.34
N VAL A 97 10.89 37.15 7.59
CA VAL A 97 11.55 36.80 8.91
C VAL A 97 12.84 37.67 9.19
N TYR A 98 13.22 38.16 10.42
CA TYR A 98 14.18 39.35 10.68
C TYR A 98 15.07 39.42 12.05
N VAL A 99 16.15 40.30 12.26
CA VAL A 99 17.26 40.33 13.38
C VAL A 99 18.00 41.73 13.79
N THR A 100 18.74 41.99 14.97
CA THR A 100 19.67 43.20 15.38
C THR A 100 20.61 43.16 16.72
N CYS A 101 21.72 43.98 17.00
CA CYS A 101 22.79 43.86 18.16
C CYS A 101 23.75 45.11 18.72
N VAL A 102 24.53 45.15 19.92
CA VAL A 102 25.41 46.31 20.59
C VAL A 102 26.66 46.07 21.67
N SER A 103 27.49 47.08 22.26
CA SER A 103 28.86 46.99 23.09
C SER A 103 29.40 48.09 24.22
N THR A 104 30.67 48.11 24.88
CA THR A 104 31.18 48.89 26.20
C THR A 104 32.68 49.56 26.53
N GLY A 105 33.39 49.55 27.76
CA GLY A 105 34.29 50.63 28.55
C GLY A 105 35.87 50.65 29.07
N LEU A 106 36.31 51.03 30.37
CA LEU A 106 37.55 51.90 30.93
C LEU A 106 38.66 51.42 32.08
N TYR A 107 39.65 52.23 32.70
CA TYR A 107 40.97 51.87 33.50
C TYR A 107 41.79 52.76 34.67
N ASN A 108 42.89 52.21 35.39
CA ASN A 108 44.27 52.58 36.07
C ASN A 108 44.79 53.41 37.38
N ILE A 109 44.98 52.83 38.62
CA ILE A 109 45.82 53.35 39.82
C ILE A 109 46.50 52.23 40.70
N SER A 110 47.65 52.45 41.40
CA SER A 110 48.32 51.49 42.34
C SER A 110 49.12 52.07 43.56
N GLN A 111 49.53 51.19 44.50
CA GLN A 111 50.35 51.44 45.71
C GLN A 111 51.20 50.19 45.99
N ASP A 112 52.42 50.30 46.55
CA ASP A 112 53.34 49.16 46.73
C ASP A 112 53.15 48.37 48.04
N ARG A 113 52.80 49.04 49.14
CA ARG A 113 52.54 48.46 50.47
C ARG A 113 51.45 49.21 51.21
N ASP A 114 50.60 48.49 51.95
CA ASP A 114 49.64 49.10 52.88
C ASP A 114 50.16 49.12 54.34
N PHE A 115 51.19 48.31 54.65
CA PHE A 115 51.78 48.17 55.98
C PHE A 115 53.30 48.39 55.98
N ILE A 116 53.77 49.16 56.96
CA ILE A 116 55.17 49.48 57.25
C ILE A 116 55.40 49.51 58.78
N SER A 117 56.61 49.83 59.23
CA SER A 117 57.06 49.72 60.62
C SER A 117 58.01 50.86 61.03
N ALA A 118 58.22 51.04 62.33
CA ALA A 118 59.33 51.82 62.87
C ALA A 118 60.57 50.95 63.21
N ASN A 119 60.44 49.61 63.19
CA ASN A 119 61.54 48.68 63.45
C ASN A 119 62.57 48.69 62.29
N ALA A 120 63.85 48.82 62.62
CA ALA A 120 64.95 48.88 61.66
C ALA A 120 65.22 47.55 60.92
N THR A 121 64.65 46.43 61.38
CA THR A 121 64.69 45.13 60.68
C THR A 121 63.36 44.78 59.98
N ALA A 122 62.54 45.80 59.70
CA ALA A 122 61.22 45.71 59.04
C ALA A 122 61.12 46.77 57.91
N TYR A 123 59.99 46.84 57.19
CA TYR A 123 59.78 47.82 56.11
C TYR A 123 59.47 49.22 56.63
N THR A 124 60.04 50.29 56.06
CA THR A 124 59.90 51.67 56.61
C THR A 124 59.29 52.71 55.66
N THR A 125 59.09 52.37 54.38
CA THR A 125 58.65 53.30 53.31
C THR A 125 57.53 52.73 52.45
N VAL A 126 56.75 53.61 51.81
CA VAL A 126 55.64 53.29 50.89
C VAL A 126 55.67 54.20 49.66
N GLN A 127 55.25 53.68 48.51
CA GLN A 127 55.12 54.37 47.22
C GLN A 127 53.72 54.25 46.62
N ILE A 128 53.26 55.31 45.93
CA ILE A 128 51.93 55.38 45.29
C ILE A 128 52.10 55.81 43.83
N THR A 129 51.40 55.17 42.89
CA THR A 129 51.53 55.40 41.43
C THR A 129 50.18 55.50 40.72
N PHE A 130 50.02 56.42 39.76
CA PHE A 130 48.76 56.58 39.02
C PHE A 130 48.92 57.18 37.62
N GLN A 131 47.91 57.01 36.76
CA GLN A 131 47.82 57.57 35.41
C GLN A 131 46.64 58.53 35.26
N SER A 132 46.64 59.34 34.20
CA SER A 132 45.58 60.32 33.91
C SER A 132 45.13 60.28 32.44
N ALA A 133 43.85 60.53 32.19
CA ALA A 133 43.31 60.75 30.84
C ALA A 133 43.47 62.22 30.35
N TYR A 134 43.83 63.15 31.24
CA TYR A 134 43.90 64.60 31.00
C TYR A 134 45.19 65.22 31.58
N ALA A 135 45.44 66.49 31.27
CA ALA A 135 46.59 67.25 31.78
C ALA A 135 46.15 68.25 32.87
N GLY A 136 47.05 68.61 33.79
CA GLY A 136 46.72 69.49 34.92
C GLY A 136 47.74 69.41 36.08
N SER A 137 47.26 69.25 37.31
CA SER A 137 48.11 69.19 38.52
C SER A 137 47.54 68.28 39.62
N TYR A 138 48.41 67.87 40.55
CA TYR A 138 48.03 67.07 41.72
C TYR A 138 48.60 67.59 43.03
N ILE A 139 47.89 67.32 44.12
CA ILE A 139 48.33 67.55 45.51
C ILE A 139 47.96 66.32 46.35
N ILE A 140 48.83 65.94 47.28
CA ILE A 140 48.66 64.85 48.23
C ILE A 140 48.36 65.44 49.63
N LYS A 141 47.23 65.02 50.21
CA LYS A 141 46.72 65.56 51.48
C LYS A 141 46.43 64.47 52.50
N SER A 142 46.47 64.82 53.79
CA SER A 142 45.85 64.06 54.87
C SER A 142 44.60 64.80 55.38
N GLY A 143 43.49 64.10 55.54
CA GLY A 143 42.19 64.69 55.86
C GLY A 143 41.01 63.80 55.48
N ALA A 144 39.87 64.42 55.19
CA ALA A 144 38.65 63.75 54.72
C ALA A 144 38.44 63.86 53.20
N ASP A 145 38.74 65.02 52.62
CA ASP A 145 38.54 65.36 51.21
C ASP A 145 39.63 66.33 50.69
N CYS A 146 39.67 66.57 49.39
CA CYS A 146 40.64 67.46 48.73
C CYS A 146 40.47 68.95 49.06
N THR A 147 39.33 69.36 49.58
CA THR A 147 39.05 70.76 49.98
C THR A 147 39.56 71.00 51.41
N SER A 148 39.21 70.13 52.35
CA SER A 148 39.51 70.25 53.78
C SER A 148 40.89 69.73 54.20
N GLY A 149 41.47 68.79 53.45
CA GLY A 149 42.73 68.13 53.82
C GLY A 149 43.94 69.07 53.88
N THR A 150 44.85 68.77 54.80
CA THR A 150 46.15 69.44 54.96
C THR A 150 47.17 68.80 54.02
N GLN A 151 48.01 69.60 53.34
CA GLN A 151 49.07 69.03 52.50
C GLN A 151 50.10 68.29 53.35
N TYR A 152 50.53 67.11 52.90
CA TYR A 152 51.51 66.31 53.61
C TYR A 152 52.91 66.95 53.51
N PRO A 153 53.72 67.06 54.59
CA PRO A 153 54.92 67.91 54.63
C PRO A 153 56.18 67.32 53.99
N ASP A 154 56.04 66.50 52.93
CA ASP A 154 57.13 65.91 52.16
C ASP A 154 57.25 66.60 50.78
N ALA A 155 58.46 66.69 50.23
CA ALA A 155 58.75 67.37 48.96
C ALA A 155 58.14 66.67 47.72
N SER A 156 57.69 65.42 47.84
CA SER A 156 57.06 64.64 46.77
C SER A 156 55.53 64.86 46.63
N THR A 157 54.93 65.73 47.43
CA THR A 157 53.48 65.74 47.70
C THR A 157 52.64 66.67 46.80
N SER A 158 53.23 67.28 45.78
CA SER A 158 52.50 68.09 44.79
C SER A 158 53.27 68.22 43.49
N GLY A 159 52.58 68.18 42.35
CA GLY A 159 53.22 68.26 41.03
C GLY A 159 52.23 68.42 39.87
N THR A 160 52.69 68.21 38.65
CA THR A 160 51.90 68.32 37.42
C THR A 160 51.36 66.98 36.94
N LEU A 161 50.29 67.01 36.12
CA LEU A 161 49.70 65.85 35.45
C LEU A 161 49.74 66.04 33.92
N THR A 162 49.92 64.93 33.20
CA THR A 162 49.97 64.87 31.74
C THR A 162 49.02 63.78 31.27
N ALA A 163 48.27 64.02 30.19
CA ALA A 163 47.40 63.01 29.60
C ALA A 163 48.22 61.79 29.11
N GLY A 164 47.87 60.59 29.54
CA GLY A 164 48.64 59.36 29.35
C GLY A 164 49.92 59.24 30.19
N GLY A 165 50.24 60.26 31.01
CA GLY A 165 51.41 60.28 31.90
C GLY A 165 51.23 59.39 33.13
N THR A 166 52.35 59.07 33.79
CA THR A 166 52.38 58.29 35.04
C THR A 166 53.12 59.07 36.12
N THR A 167 52.54 59.16 37.32
CA THR A 167 53.05 59.90 38.49
C THR A 167 53.41 58.93 39.61
N VAL A 168 54.47 59.21 40.39
CA VAL A 168 54.91 58.42 41.55
C VAL A 168 55.19 59.31 42.75
N VAL A 169 54.74 58.91 43.95
CA VAL A 169 54.92 59.59 45.25
C VAL A 169 55.55 58.61 46.26
N THR A 170 56.24 59.08 47.30
CA THR A 170 56.87 58.21 48.33
C THR A 170 56.81 58.84 49.73
N LEU A 171 56.57 58.03 50.78
CA LEU A 171 56.45 58.45 52.18
C LEU A 171 57.25 57.50 53.13
N ASN A 172 57.59 57.95 54.34
CA ASN A 172 58.53 57.27 55.26
C ASN A 172 58.12 57.38 56.76
N THR A 173 58.46 56.37 57.57
CA THR A 173 58.39 56.40 59.05
C THR A 173 59.64 56.99 59.73
N GLN A 174 60.77 57.10 59.01
CA GLN A 174 62.09 57.38 59.61
C GLN A 174 62.64 58.81 59.36
N THR A 175 62.14 59.54 58.35
CA THR A 175 62.72 60.84 57.96
C THR A 175 61.65 61.88 57.62
N GLY A 176 61.77 63.07 58.20
CA GLY A 176 60.89 64.22 57.93
C GLY A 176 60.72 65.10 59.16
N SER A 177 60.10 66.27 59.01
CA SER A 177 59.71 67.13 60.14
C SER A 177 58.46 66.60 60.88
N SER A 178 57.67 65.74 60.23
CA SER A 178 56.66 64.85 60.82
C SER A 178 56.59 63.55 60.01
N PRO A 179 57.23 62.45 60.43
CA PRO A 179 57.09 61.14 59.77
C PRO A 179 55.75 60.46 60.09
N LEU A 180 55.43 59.36 59.39
CA LEU A 180 54.29 58.50 59.74
C LEU A 180 54.50 57.83 61.12
N VAL A 181 53.47 57.88 61.96
CA VAL A 181 53.45 57.33 63.33
C VAL A 181 52.60 56.06 63.43
N SER A 182 52.73 55.30 64.52
CA SER A 182 52.00 54.04 64.76
C SER A 182 50.49 54.18 64.54
N GLY A 183 49.89 53.24 63.80
CA GLY A 183 48.46 53.26 63.45
C GLY A 183 48.19 53.58 61.97
N SER A 184 46.92 53.72 61.60
CA SER A 184 46.46 53.91 60.21
C SER A 184 46.19 55.39 59.88
N THR A 185 46.64 55.84 58.71
CA THR A 185 46.48 57.21 58.21
C THR A 185 45.91 57.21 56.79
N ASN A 186 44.90 58.04 56.54
CA ASN A 186 44.34 58.25 55.20
C ASN A 186 45.13 59.32 54.42
N ILE A 187 45.36 59.03 53.13
CA ILE A 187 46.10 59.85 52.17
C ILE A 187 45.19 60.08 50.96
N ILE A 188 45.07 61.32 50.50
CA ILE A 188 44.15 61.73 49.44
C ILE A 188 44.95 62.27 48.26
N ILE A 189 44.65 61.77 47.06
CA ILE A 189 45.18 62.21 45.77
C ILE A 189 44.13 63.11 45.12
N CYS A 190 44.50 64.36 44.85
CA CYS A 190 43.61 65.38 44.32
C CYS A 190 44.00 65.74 42.88
N GLY A 191 43.18 65.39 41.89
CA GLY A 191 43.46 65.63 40.46
C GLY A 191 42.71 66.85 39.92
N TYR A 192 43.44 67.89 39.54
CA TYR A 192 42.91 69.13 38.99
C TYR A 192 43.25 69.27 37.50
N ASP A 193 42.36 69.86 36.71
CA ASP A 193 42.57 70.19 35.30
C ASP A 193 43.54 71.39 35.12
N THR A 194 43.74 71.81 33.87
CA THR A 194 44.42 73.04 33.44
C THR A 194 43.74 74.34 33.90
N GLY A 195 42.44 74.30 34.18
CA GLY A 195 41.76 75.25 35.08
C GLY A 195 41.57 74.61 36.46
N PRO A 196 41.52 75.38 37.57
CA PRO A 196 41.60 74.85 38.95
C PRO A 196 40.35 74.10 39.45
N THR A 197 39.57 73.50 38.54
CA THR A 197 38.51 72.53 38.83
C THR A 197 39.09 71.15 39.14
N LEU A 198 38.66 70.57 40.25
CA LEU A 198 38.88 69.16 40.59
C LEU A 198 38.11 68.28 39.59
N GLN A 199 38.77 67.29 39.01
CA GLN A 199 38.17 66.27 38.12
C GLN A 199 38.02 64.93 38.86
N ASP A 200 39.09 64.50 39.57
CA ASP A 200 39.12 63.25 40.32
C ASP A 200 39.60 63.45 41.78
N GLU A 201 38.99 62.72 42.71
CA GLU A 201 39.39 62.60 44.12
C GLU A 201 39.52 61.11 44.47
N ILE A 202 40.70 60.70 44.97
CA ILE A 202 41.03 59.30 45.22
C ILE A 202 41.66 59.16 46.60
N ILE A 203 41.12 58.27 47.45
CA ILE A 203 41.58 58.05 48.83
C ILE A 203 42.33 56.71 48.93
N ARG A 204 43.43 56.70 49.70
CA ARG A 204 44.28 55.56 50.05
C ARG A 204 44.54 55.53 51.56
N SER A 205 45.05 54.42 52.09
CA SER A 205 45.43 54.28 53.50
C SER A 205 46.78 53.58 53.66
N VAL A 206 47.50 53.93 54.74
CA VAL A 206 48.79 53.34 55.12
C VAL A 206 48.80 53.13 56.64
N THR A 207 49.31 51.98 57.10
CA THR A 207 49.33 51.59 58.51
C THR A 207 50.75 51.27 59.00
N VAL A 208 51.09 51.71 60.21
CA VAL A 208 52.40 51.46 60.85
C VAL A 208 52.26 50.52 62.05
N ASP A 209 52.92 49.36 61.99
CA ASP A 209 52.91 48.27 62.99
C ASP A 209 54.34 47.87 63.44
N ASN A 210 54.47 47.35 64.67
CA ASN A 210 55.71 46.98 65.34
C ASN A 210 55.60 45.67 66.15
N THR A 211 54.59 44.82 65.89
CA THR A 211 54.19 43.69 66.75
C THR A 211 54.60 42.34 66.14
N PRO A 212 55.32 41.44 66.86
CA PRO A 212 55.72 40.15 66.30
C PRO A 212 54.67 39.01 66.45
N PRO A 213 54.65 38.02 65.52
CA PRO A 213 53.63 36.97 65.46
C PRO A 213 53.86 35.74 66.37
N THR A 214 52.78 34.97 66.59
CA THR A 214 52.70 33.74 67.43
C THR A 214 52.15 32.52 66.65
N LEU A 215 52.47 31.28 67.05
CA LEU A 215 52.11 30.01 66.36
C LEU A 215 51.33 29.00 67.24
N THR A 216 50.44 28.19 66.66
CA THR A 216 49.69 27.09 67.35
C THR A 216 49.18 26.00 66.37
N PRO A 217 49.22 24.69 66.69
CA PRO A 217 48.72 23.60 65.83
C PRO A 217 47.20 23.33 65.97
N SER A 218 46.60 22.65 64.98
CA SER A 218 45.14 22.36 64.95
C SER A 218 44.67 21.14 65.77
N GLN A 219 45.54 20.21 66.12
CA GLN A 219 45.22 19.01 66.90
C GLN A 219 46.35 18.67 67.89
N ALA A 220 46.09 17.74 68.82
CA ALA A 220 47.06 17.29 69.81
C ALA A 220 47.78 16.00 69.34
N PRO A 221 49.10 15.86 69.58
CA PRO A 221 49.89 14.64 69.34
C PRO A 221 49.25 13.33 69.85
N GLY A 222 49.25 12.26 69.03
CA GLY A 222 48.73 10.95 69.44
C GLY A 222 48.47 9.93 68.33
N ASN A 223 47.82 8.81 68.70
CA ASN A 223 47.31 7.80 67.77
C ASN A 223 45.95 8.23 67.19
N LEU A 224 45.76 8.06 65.88
CA LEU A 224 44.54 8.41 65.14
C LEU A 224 44.03 7.22 64.33
N THR A 225 42.71 7.14 64.13
CA THR A 225 42.05 6.09 63.32
C THR A 225 41.70 6.57 61.90
N ALA A 226 42.30 7.68 61.47
CA ALA A 226 42.10 8.32 60.17
C ALA A 226 43.32 9.18 59.84
N ALA A 227 43.76 9.16 58.57
CA ALA A 227 44.77 10.12 58.11
C ALA A 227 44.24 11.55 58.28
N THR A 228 45.10 12.48 58.68
CA THR A 228 44.68 13.85 58.96
C THR A 228 45.73 14.86 58.49
N SER A 229 45.34 16.13 58.42
CA SER A 229 46.25 17.23 58.14
C SER A 229 46.32 18.18 59.33
N ILE A 230 47.55 18.50 59.73
CA ILE A 230 47.85 19.35 60.87
C ILE A 230 48.12 20.75 60.33
N SER A 231 47.13 21.62 60.50
CA SER A 231 47.30 23.04 60.23
C SER A 231 48.09 23.69 61.36
N ILE A 232 48.96 24.63 61.01
CA ILE A 232 49.60 25.55 61.94
C ILE A 232 49.00 26.93 61.68
N THR A 233 48.41 27.51 62.73
CA THR A 233 47.86 28.87 62.71
C THR A 233 48.93 29.86 63.16
N CYS A 234 49.05 30.98 62.45
CA CYS A 234 49.87 32.11 62.84
C CYS A 234 48.99 33.32 63.13
N THR A 235 49.28 34.07 64.20
CA THR A 235 48.52 35.26 64.60
C THR A 235 49.44 36.44 64.92
N ASP A 236 49.16 37.57 64.28
CA ASP A 236 49.47 38.92 64.77
C ASP A 236 48.16 39.75 64.77
N THR A 237 48.13 40.87 65.49
CA THR A 237 46.95 41.71 65.75
C THR A 237 46.92 43.07 65.05
N GLN A 238 47.98 43.47 64.33
CA GLN A 238 48.06 44.80 63.68
C GLN A 238 48.32 44.73 62.17
N SER A 239 49.34 43.98 61.72
CA SER A 239 49.58 43.74 60.29
C SER A 239 49.29 42.29 59.87
N GLY A 240 49.26 41.35 60.80
CA GLY A 240 48.99 39.93 60.53
C GLY A 240 50.21 39.18 59.99
N CYS A 241 50.13 37.84 59.97
CA CYS A 241 51.24 37.01 59.52
C CYS A 241 51.44 37.04 57.99
N ASN A 242 52.69 37.08 57.56
CA ASN A 242 53.13 37.16 56.17
C ASN A 242 53.79 35.85 55.70
N GLY A 243 54.49 35.16 56.60
CA GLY A 243 55.14 33.89 56.29
C GLY A 243 55.41 33.04 57.52
N VAL A 244 55.33 31.73 57.33
CA VAL A 244 55.67 30.69 58.31
C VAL A 244 56.55 29.66 57.60
N ALA A 245 57.66 29.25 58.20
CA ALA A 245 58.56 28.22 57.67
C ALA A 245 58.41 26.92 58.47
N VAL A 246 58.50 25.76 57.81
CA VAL A 246 58.21 24.44 58.41
C VAL A 246 59.10 23.32 57.86
N VAL A 247 59.15 22.21 58.60
CA VAL A 247 59.70 20.92 58.19
C VAL A 247 58.91 19.77 58.81
N SER A 248 58.91 18.59 58.17
CA SER A 248 58.25 17.39 58.69
C SER A 248 58.90 16.10 58.18
N GLN A 249 58.76 14.99 58.90
CA GLN A 249 59.30 13.67 58.53
C GLN A 249 58.34 12.54 58.96
N SER A 250 58.21 11.48 58.14
CA SER A 250 57.32 10.33 58.39
C SER A 250 58.00 8.98 58.17
N ALA A 251 57.50 7.92 58.80
CA ALA A 251 57.98 6.54 58.67
C ALA A 251 56.81 5.51 58.62
N PRO A 252 56.80 4.53 57.69
CA PRO A 252 55.76 3.49 57.63
C PRO A 252 55.91 2.37 58.65
N GLY A 253 54.79 1.65 58.91
CA GLY A 253 54.82 0.37 59.61
C GLY A 253 54.86 0.44 61.15
N GLY A 254 54.40 1.56 61.73
CA GLY A 254 54.16 1.68 63.18
C GLY A 254 55.39 1.98 64.05
N SER A 255 56.47 2.52 63.47
CA SER A 255 57.65 2.98 64.20
C SER A 255 57.99 4.43 63.86
N ALA A 256 58.46 5.21 64.85
CA ALA A 256 58.62 6.65 64.72
C ALA A 256 59.91 7.08 63.98
N PRO A 257 59.86 8.15 63.17
CA PRO A 257 61.05 8.73 62.55
C PRO A 257 61.90 9.56 63.54
N PRO A 258 63.14 9.91 63.18
CA PRO A 258 63.94 10.93 63.88
C PRO A 258 63.25 12.30 63.93
N ASN A 259 63.81 13.22 64.74
CA ASN A 259 63.39 14.61 64.75
C ASN A 259 64.04 15.38 63.58
N PRO A 260 63.33 16.33 62.94
CA PRO A 260 63.89 17.27 61.96
C PRO A 260 64.88 18.30 62.57
N ALA A 261 65.15 19.38 61.82
CA ALA A 261 65.99 20.51 62.23
C ALA A 261 65.36 21.86 61.85
N ASP A 262 65.56 22.86 62.71
CA ASP A 262 64.90 24.18 62.69
C ASP A 262 64.85 24.89 61.32
N PRO A 263 63.67 25.43 60.91
CA PRO A 263 63.51 26.17 59.66
C PRO A 263 63.89 27.66 59.77
N SER A 264 64.11 28.33 58.62
CA SER A 264 64.46 29.76 58.52
C SER A 264 63.66 30.51 57.44
N ILE A 265 63.65 31.84 57.44
CA ILE A 265 62.77 32.70 56.60
C ILE A 265 63.26 34.17 56.47
N ASN A 266 62.89 34.85 55.38
CA ASN A 266 63.22 36.26 55.10
C ASN A 266 62.26 37.29 55.76
N ILE A 267 62.63 38.58 55.70
CA ILE A 267 61.87 39.75 56.20
C ILE A 267 60.52 39.96 55.48
N ASP A 268 60.45 39.55 54.22
CA ASP A 268 59.32 39.72 53.31
C ASP A 268 58.35 38.53 53.34
N GLY A 269 58.58 37.55 54.22
CA GLY A 269 57.85 36.28 54.26
C GLY A 269 58.34 35.25 53.23
N SER A 270 59.34 35.57 52.39
CA SER A 270 59.85 34.68 51.34
C SER A 270 61.05 33.83 51.78
N GLY A 271 61.64 33.08 50.84
CA GLY A 271 62.94 32.43 51.00
C GLY A 271 63.02 31.37 52.11
N ALA A 272 61.89 30.84 52.57
CA ALA A 272 61.86 29.92 53.69
C ALA A 272 62.55 28.58 53.38
N THR A 273 63.35 28.09 54.31
CA THR A 273 64.08 26.82 54.21
C THR A 273 63.74 25.91 55.40
N PRO A 274 63.47 24.60 55.19
CA PRO A 274 63.41 23.91 53.90
C PRO A 274 62.14 24.22 53.09
N ALA A 275 61.06 24.70 53.72
CA ALA A 275 59.82 25.06 53.03
C ALA A 275 59.06 26.21 53.72
N LEU A 276 58.30 26.96 52.91
CA LEU A 276 57.26 27.87 53.40
C LEU A 276 55.97 27.08 53.64
N TYR A 277 55.39 27.23 54.83
CA TYR A 277 54.08 26.68 55.17
C TYR A 277 52.99 27.42 54.38
N SER A 278 52.31 26.66 53.52
CA SER A 278 51.24 27.14 52.64
C SER A 278 49.99 26.25 52.70
N THR A 279 50.12 25.04 53.24
CA THR A 279 49.06 24.02 53.36
C THR A 279 49.24 23.23 54.65
N ALA A 280 48.14 22.64 55.15
CA ALA A 280 48.16 21.79 56.33
C ALA A 280 49.04 20.54 56.11
N LEU A 281 49.90 20.24 57.09
CA LEU A 281 50.93 19.21 56.97
C LEU A 281 50.33 17.81 57.10
N SER A 282 50.63 16.93 56.16
CA SER A 282 50.04 15.58 56.10
C SER A 282 50.61 14.66 57.17
N VAL A 283 49.71 14.03 57.93
CA VAL A 283 49.98 12.85 58.78
C VAL A 283 49.33 11.65 58.08
N PRO A 284 50.09 10.86 57.29
CA PRO A 284 49.51 9.84 56.40
C PRO A 284 48.98 8.61 57.13
N ASP A 285 48.09 7.87 56.47
CA ASP A 285 47.67 6.53 56.96
C ASP A 285 48.85 5.55 56.94
N LEU A 286 48.83 4.56 57.83
CA LEU A 286 49.84 3.49 57.98
C LEU A 286 51.26 4.00 58.35
N GLN A 287 51.36 5.23 58.89
CA GLN A 287 52.64 5.90 59.20
C GLN A 287 52.66 6.55 60.59
N VAL A 288 53.88 6.98 60.99
CA VAL A 288 54.17 7.83 62.15
C VAL A 288 54.90 9.09 61.66
N THR A 289 54.56 10.29 62.16
CA THR A 289 54.99 11.60 61.60
C THR A 289 55.41 12.60 62.67
N THR A 290 56.46 13.41 62.41
CA THR A 290 56.99 14.51 63.26
C THR A 290 57.09 15.83 62.47
N ILE A 291 56.90 17.01 63.11
CA ILE A 291 56.76 18.36 62.48
C ILE A 291 57.49 19.47 63.28
N GLU A 292 58.08 20.51 62.64
CA GLU A 292 58.61 21.74 63.28
C GLU A 292 58.28 23.07 62.52
N ALA A 293 58.30 24.26 63.18
CA ALA A 293 57.82 25.56 62.59
C ALA A 293 58.41 26.91 63.16
N TYR A 294 58.39 28.02 62.38
CA TYR A 294 58.86 29.41 62.72
C TYR A 294 58.14 30.53 61.89
N ALA A 295 58.04 31.83 62.29
CA ALA A 295 57.16 32.86 61.61
C ALA A 295 57.60 34.36 61.52
N VAL A 296 56.94 35.14 60.62
CA VAL A 296 57.13 36.58 60.27
C VAL A 296 55.80 37.30 59.89
N ASP A 297 55.66 38.62 60.16
CA ASP A 297 54.48 39.48 59.85
C ASP A 297 54.62 40.40 58.60
N ILE A 298 53.54 41.11 58.21
CA ILE A 298 53.46 41.88 56.94
C ILE A 298 54.24 43.21 57.01
N ALA A 299 54.39 43.78 58.21
CA ALA A 299 55.27 44.93 58.44
C ALA A 299 56.76 44.53 58.42
N GLY A 300 57.08 43.31 58.85
CA GLY A 300 58.38 42.63 58.73
C GLY A 300 59.00 42.10 60.03
N ASN A 301 58.29 42.09 61.17
CA ASN A 301 58.83 41.58 62.45
C ASN A 301 58.72 40.05 62.54
N ARG A 302 59.41 39.45 63.53
CA ARG A 302 59.73 38.00 63.55
C ARG A 302 59.39 37.34 64.89
N SER A 303 58.88 36.11 64.84
CA SER A 303 58.66 35.26 66.02
C SER A 303 59.98 34.89 66.74
N ALA A 304 59.91 34.50 68.01
CA ALA A 304 61.10 34.35 68.86
C ALA A 304 61.90 33.04 68.68
N SER A 305 61.25 31.90 68.44
CA SER A 305 61.90 30.56 68.37
C SER A 305 61.00 29.53 67.67
N ALA A 306 61.54 28.34 67.37
CA ALA A 306 60.82 27.22 66.75
C ALA A 306 60.11 26.28 67.76
N LEU A 307 59.23 25.39 67.27
CA LEU A 307 58.35 24.47 68.03
C LEU A 307 58.15 23.11 67.30
N SER A 308 57.81 22.00 67.99
CA SER A 308 57.77 20.61 67.44
C SER A 308 56.57 19.71 67.90
N PHE A 309 56.10 18.75 67.07
CA PHE A 309 54.89 17.89 67.27
C PHE A 309 54.97 16.45 66.63
N GLN A 310 54.19 15.43 67.06
CA GLN A 310 54.24 14.02 66.54
C GLN A 310 52.90 13.21 66.55
N TYR A 311 52.68 12.24 65.62
CA TYR A 311 51.41 11.47 65.43
C TYR A 311 51.59 10.05 64.83
N THR A 312 50.59 9.13 64.96
CA THR A 312 50.55 7.74 64.41
C THR A 312 49.17 7.35 63.84
N VAL A 313 49.07 6.56 62.75
CA VAL A 313 47.77 6.20 62.09
C VAL A 313 47.68 4.77 61.51
N ASP A 314 46.53 4.08 61.68
CA ASP A 314 45.96 3.08 60.74
C ASP A 314 44.43 3.27 60.67
N SER A 315 43.89 3.38 59.46
CA SER A 315 42.46 3.62 59.20
C SER A 315 41.81 2.62 58.24
N SER A 316 42.60 1.73 57.62
CA SER A 316 42.18 1.02 56.41
C SER A 316 41.97 -0.48 56.64
N PHE A 317 40.83 -1.00 56.19
CA PHE A 317 40.62 -2.45 56.07
C PHE A 317 41.39 -3.02 54.88
N SER A 318 41.54 -4.35 54.86
CA SER A 318 42.21 -5.02 53.74
C SER A 318 41.27 -5.02 52.53
N ASN A 319 41.73 -4.48 51.41
CA ASN A 319 40.87 -4.25 50.26
C ASN A 319 40.83 -5.51 49.40
N ILE A 320 39.80 -6.32 49.65
CA ILE A 320 39.35 -7.36 48.74
C ILE A 320 38.92 -6.68 47.43
N SER A 321 39.42 -7.16 46.29
CA SER A 321 39.05 -6.66 44.96
C SER A 321 39.29 -7.69 43.86
N GLY A 322 38.68 -7.53 42.69
CA GLY A 322 38.77 -8.53 41.61
C GLY A 322 37.89 -9.75 41.87
N GLU A 323 36.78 -9.51 42.58
CA GLU A 323 35.74 -10.47 42.89
C GLU A 323 35.09 -10.99 41.60
N GLY A 324 35.06 -12.30 41.42
CA GLY A 324 34.55 -12.92 40.21
C GLY A 324 34.03 -14.34 40.44
N VAL A 325 33.26 -14.82 39.48
CA VAL A 325 32.74 -16.18 39.42
C VAL A 325 32.84 -16.69 37.98
N ASN A 326 33.17 -17.97 37.81
CA ASN A 326 33.18 -18.60 36.47
C ASN A 326 31.77 -18.79 35.88
N ASN A 327 30.75 -18.93 36.74
CA ASN A 327 29.33 -18.99 36.39
C ASN A 327 28.56 -18.08 37.35
N THR A 328 27.85 -17.07 36.83
CA THR A 328 26.96 -16.21 37.63
C THR A 328 25.59 -16.84 37.90
N HIS A 329 25.18 -17.75 37.01
CA HIS A 329 23.95 -18.52 37.08
C HIS A 329 24.31 -20.01 37.02
N ILE A 330 23.69 -20.82 37.86
CA ILE A 330 23.95 -22.27 37.95
C ILE A 330 22.66 -23.08 38.11
N SER A 331 22.68 -24.30 37.60
CA SER A 331 21.53 -25.23 37.62
C SER A 331 21.96 -26.61 38.11
N SER A 332 21.04 -27.41 38.64
CA SER A 332 21.26 -28.84 38.86
C SER A 332 20.77 -29.72 37.71
N VAL A 333 20.09 -29.15 36.70
CA VAL A 333 19.63 -29.84 35.47
C VAL A 333 20.24 -29.31 34.17
N GLY A 334 20.71 -28.05 34.17
CA GLY A 334 21.39 -27.39 33.05
C GLY A 334 22.90 -27.66 33.00
N THR A 335 23.58 -27.02 32.06
CA THR A 335 25.01 -27.28 31.77
C THR A 335 26.00 -26.64 32.76
N LYS A 336 25.63 -25.55 33.43
CA LYS A 336 26.52 -24.82 34.37
C LYS A 336 26.24 -25.25 35.82
N THR A 337 26.80 -26.39 36.25
CA THR A 337 26.40 -27.08 37.50
C THR A 337 27.14 -26.69 38.78
N SER A 338 28.13 -25.79 38.69
CA SER A 338 28.95 -25.34 39.82
C SER A 338 29.59 -23.98 39.59
N VAL A 339 29.99 -23.33 40.68
CA VAL A 339 30.64 -22.00 40.67
C VAL A 339 31.93 -22.02 41.49
N ALA A 340 33.00 -21.41 40.99
CA ALA A 340 34.22 -21.12 41.73
C ALA A 340 34.36 -19.60 41.89
N VAL A 341 34.68 -19.15 43.10
CA VAL A 341 34.79 -17.72 43.47
C VAL A 341 36.25 -17.30 43.44
N THR A 342 36.55 -16.22 42.73
CA THR A 342 37.89 -15.62 42.64
C THR A 342 37.94 -14.26 43.33
N TRP A 343 39.05 -13.92 43.99
CA TRP A 343 39.31 -12.57 44.51
C TRP A 343 40.81 -12.31 44.70
N THR A 344 41.18 -11.05 44.90
CA THR A 344 42.52 -10.62 45.33
C THR A 344 42.42 -9.82 46.63
N SER A 345 43.52 -9.67 47.36
CA SER A 345 43.62 -8.75 48.51
C SER A 345 44.80 -7.80 48.33
N SER A 346 44.65 -6.56 48.79
CA SER A 346 45.73 -5.58 48.88
C SER A 346 46.75 -5.86 49.99
N ARG A 347 46.55 -6.88 50.84
CA ARG A 347 47.46 -7.24 51.94
C ARG A 347 47.84 -8.73 51.90
N SER A 348 48.99 -9.06 52.47
CA SER A 348 49.44 -10.44 52.68
C SER A 348 49.30 -10.87 54.14
N ASN A 349 49.18 -12.18 54.33
CA ASN A 349 49.12 -12.86 55.62
C ASN A 349 48.03 -12.29 56.54
N ARG A 350 46.81 -12.11 56.00
CA ARG A 350 45.59 -11.83 56.77
C ARG A 350 44.68 -13.08 56.77
N PRO A 351 43.93 -13.40 57.84
CA PRO A 351 42.93 -14.46 57.82
C PRO A 351 41.73 -14.13 56.91
N TYR A 352 41.10 -15.14 56.31
CA TYR A 352 39.86 -14.97 55.52
C TYR A 352 38.81 -16.08 55.71
N SER A 353 37.56 -15.79 55.34
CA SER A 353 36.45 -16.74 55.26
C SER A 353 35.50 -16.44 54.08
N LEU A 354 35.02 -17.49 53.40
CA LEU A 354 33.90 -17.46 52.45
C LEU A 354 32.62 -18.02 53.09
N ARG A 355 31.48 -17.34 52.93
CA ARG A 355 30.19 -17.69 53.56
C ARG A 355 28.98 -17.53 52.63
N ILE A 356 28.09 -18.51 52.58
CA ILE A 356 26.78 -18.42 51.90
C ILE A 356 25.71 -17.93 52.89
N ASN A 357 24.77 -17.09 52.43
CA ASN A 357 23.61 -16.60 53.19
C ASN A 357 24.01 -15.87 54.50
N SER A 358 25.05 -15.03 54.44
CA SER A 358 25.56 -14.23 55.56
C SER A 358 25.18 -12.75 55.41
N THR A 359 24.77 -12.11 56.51
CA THR A 359 24.54 -10.65 56.57
C THR A 359 25.82 -9.87 56.83
N ASN A 360 26.83 -10.49 57.44
CA ASN A 360 28.10 -9.89 57.85
C ASN A 360 29.22 -10.95 57.90
N CYS A 361 30.41 -10.58 58.39
CA CYS A 361 31.57 -11.50 58.42
C CYS A 361 31.57 -12.54 59.55
N THR A 362 30.52 -12.63 60.37
CA THR A 362 30.43 -13.57 61.51
C THR A 362 29.31 -14.61 61.40
N ASP A 363 28.32 -14.39 60.52
CA ASP A 363 27.13 -15.25 60.36
C ASP A 363 27.12 -16.04 59.03
N GLY A 364 26.00 -16.70 58.71
CA GLY A 364 25.84 -17.58 57.55
C GLY A 364 26.66 -18.87 57.60
N THR A 365 26.55 -19.67 56.53
CA THR A 365 27.25 -20.97 56.41
C THR A 365 28.63 -20.76 55.81
N ALA A 366 29.69 -20.99 56.59
CA ALA A 366 31.06 -20.98 56.07
C ALA A 366 31.30 -22.16 55.11
N ILE A 367 31.89 -21.87 53.96
CA ILE A 367 32.18 -22.84 52.88
C ILE A 367 33.68 -22.93 52.53
N ASP A 368 34.48 -21.92 52.89
CA ASP A 368 35.94 -21.93 52.76
C ASP A 368 36.59 -20.99 53.78
N THR A 369 37.85 -21.23 54.15
CA THR A 369 38.63 -20.43 55.12
C THR A 369 40.14 -20.60 54.93
N GLY A 370 40.92 -19.53 55.10
CA GLY A 370 42.39 -19.61 55.01
C GLY A 370 43.11 -18.32 55.39
N THR A 371 44.28 -18.10 54.79
CA THR A 371 45.05 -16.84 54.89
C THR A 371 45.43 -16.34 53.51
N THR A 372 45.35 -15.03 53.28
CA THR A 372 45.59 -14.41 51.97
C THR A 372 47.07 -14.21 51.65
N GLY A 373 47.39 -14.37 50.36
CA GLY A 373 48.59 -13.85 49.71
C GLY A 373 48.23 -12.78 48.67
N THR A 374 49.20 -11.93 48.33
CA THR A 374 49.07 -10.74 47.46
C THR A 374 48.89 -11.04 45.96
N SER A 375 48.47 -12.25 45.57
CA SER A 375 48.54 -12.70 44.16
C SER A 375 47.36 -13.60 43.75
N GLY A 376 46.17 -13.27 44.25
CA GLY A 376 44.91 -13.92 43.86
C GLY A 376 44.59 -15.21 44.61
N HIS A 377 43.29 -15.46 44.74
CA HIS A 377 42.67 -16.62 45.39
C HIS A 377 41.53 -17.12 44.51
N THR A 378 41.33 -18.43 44.51
CA THR A 378 40.24 -19.12 43.81
C THR A 378 39.74 -20.22 44.73
N SER A 379 38.45 -20.21 45.06
CA SER A 379 37.84 -21.28 45.86
C SER A 379 37.83 -22.61 45.08
N PRO A 380 37.69 -23.76 45.76
CA PRO A 380 37.19 -24.97 45.14
C PRO A 380 35.85 -24.72 44.42
N ALA A 381 35.49 -25.57 43.46
CA ALA A 381 34.21 -25.49 42.78
C ALA A 381 33.06 -25.87 43.75
N ILE A 382 32.16 -24.92 43.99
CA ILE A 382 30.97 -25.02 44.83
C ILE A 382 29.82 -25.54 43.95
N PRO A 383 29.31 -26.76 44.14
CA PRO A 383 28.22 -27.29 43.32
C PRO A 383 26.89 -26.58 43.61
N ALA A 384 25.97 -26.56 42.64
CA ALA A 384 24.63 -25.97 42.82
C ALA A 384 23.88 -26.55 44.04
N THR A 385 24.15 -27.81 44.41
CA THR A 385 23.59 -28.47 45.59
C THR A 385 24.02 -27.88 46.94
N SER A 386 25.11 -27.08 47.00
CA SER A 386 25.50 -26.34 48.21
C SER A 386 24.62 -25.11 48.48
N PHE A 387 23.91 -24.62 47.46
CA PHE A 387 22.98 -23.50 47.55
C PHE A 387 21.57 -24.07 47.80
N THR A 388 21.05 -23.85 49.01
CA THR A 388 19.76 -24.41 49.46
C THR A 388 18.82 -23.31 49.96
N PRO A 389 17.50 -23.39 49.68
CA PRO A 389 16.77 -24.47 48.99
C PRO A 389 17.08 -24.61 47.47
N SER A 390 16.67 -25.73 46.87
CA SER A 390 16.79 -25.96 45.43
C SER A 390 15.61 -25.33 44.69
N THR A 391 15.66 -24.01 44.52
CA THR A 391 14.64 -23.19 43.86
C THR A 391 15.30 -22.02 43.14
N ASP A 392 14.66 -21.54 42.08
CA ASP A 392 15.11 -20.40 41.27
C ASP A 392 15.20 -19.13 42.15
N ALA A 393 16.42 -18.73 42.49
CA ALA A 393 16.69 -17.73 43.52
C ALA A 393 18.14 -17.21 43.50
N ALA A 394 18.31 -15.95 43.88
CA ALA A 394 19.62 -15.33 44.08
C ALA A 394 20.20 -15.67 45.46
N TYR A 395 21.44 -16.16 45.50
CA TYR A 395 22.19 -16.49 46.72
C TYR A 395 23.40 -15.57 46.90
N THR A 396 23.59 -15.08 48.13
CA THR A 396 24.72 -14.21 48.47
C THR A 396 25.90 -15.02 49.00
N VAL A 397 27.07 -14.88 48.37
CA VAL A 397 28.36 -15.39 48.85
C VAL A 397 29.22 -14.21 49.32
N ARG A 398 29.74 -14.27 50.55
CA ARG A 398 30.51 -13.19 51.19
C ARG A 398 31.97 -13.57 51.43
N ILE A 399 32.88 -12.62 51.25
CA ILE A 399 34.34 -12.71 51.44
C ILE A 399 34.79 -11.71 52.53
N CYS A 400 35.62 -12.14 53.48
CA CYS A 400 35.94 -11.39 54.72
C CYS A 400 37.44 -11.43 55.09
N GLU A 401 38.01 -10.35 55.64
CA GLU A 401 39.45 -10.20 55.96
C GLU A 401 39.75 -9.14 57.06
N GLU A 402 40.89 -9.22 57.76
CA GLU A 402 41.32 -8.38 58.91
C GLU A 402 42.33 -7.23 58.59
N ASN A 403 42.41 -6.18 59.42
CA ASN A 403 43.37 -5.06 59.32
C ASN A 403 44.58 -5.13 60.31
N PHE A 404 45.38 -4.06 60.49
CA PHE A 404 46.53 -4.07 61.43
C PHE A 404 46.14 -3.77 62.89
N VAL A 405 45.00 -3.11 63.14
CA VAL A 405 44.44 -2.90 64.49
C VAL A 405 43.47 -4.01 64.95
N GLY A 406 43.37 -5.11 64.20
CA GLY A 406 42.64 -6.33 64.59
C GLY A 406 41.13 -6.30 64.34
N GLN A 407 40.67 -5.60 63.30
CA GLN A 407 39.25 -5.42 62.97
C GLN A 407 38.89 -5.92 61.56
N TYR A 408 37.63 -6.32 61.39
CA TYR A 408 37.01 -6.72 60.12
C TYR A 408 36.10 -5.61 59.57
N ASP A 409 35.94 -5.57 58.24
CA ASP A 409 34.86 -4.85 57.55
C ASP A 409 33.59 -5.74 57.41
N LEU A 410 32.52 -5.22 56.82
CA LEU A 410 31.30 -5.96 56.45
C LEU A 410 31.54 -7.10 55.45
N GLY A 411 32.66 -7.08 54.73
CA GLY A 411 33.02 -8.06 53.71
C GLY A 411 32.33 -7.83 52.36
N LYS A 412 32.97 -8.31 51.30
CA LYS A 412 32.48 -8.19 49.91
C LYS A 412 31.47 -9.27 49.60
N THR A 413 30.49 -8.99 48.75
CA THR A 413 29.44 -9.95 48.37
C THR A 413 29.35 -10.12 46.87
N ILE A 414 29.30 -11.38 46.43
CA ILE A 414 28.93 -11.78 45.06
C ILE A 414 27.55 -12.46 45.11
N THR A 415 26.72 -12.20 44.11
CA THR A 415 25.46 -12.94 43.91
C THR A 415 25.69 -14.09 42.93
N VAL A 416 25.18 -15.27 43.28
CA VAL A 416 25.08 -16.44 42.39
C VAL A 416 23.61 -16.83 42.31
N THR A 417 23.04 -16.86 41.11
CA THR A 417 21.65 -17.24 40.89
C THR A 417 21.54 -18.75 40.67
N ARG A 418 20.64 -19.43 41.39
CA ARG A 418 20.13 -20.72 40.95
C ARG A 418 18.99 -20.49 39.96
N ASP A 419 18.99 -21.28 38.90
CA ASP A 419 17.96 -21.28 37.86
C ASP A 419 17.84 -22.70 37.29
N GLU A 420 16.76 -23.39 37.66
CA GLU A 420 16.46 -24.78 37.31
C GLU A 420 15.42 -24.88 36.17
N THR A 421 14.95 -23.74 35.65
CA THR A 421 13.85 -23.63 34.68
C THR A 421 14.40 -23.36 33.28
N ALA A 422 13.78 -23.93 32.24
CA ALA A 422 14.18 -23.69 30.85
C ALA A 422 13.31 -22.62 30.19
N PRO A 423 13.88 -21.72 29.35
CA PRO A 423 13.18 -20.56 28.82
C PRO A 423 12.04 -20.92 27.87
N VAL A 424 10.86 -20.34 28.10
CA VAL A 424 9.66 -20.51 27.27
C VAL A 424 9.74 -19.64 26.03
N ILE A 425 9.78 -20.27 24.85
CA ILE A 425 9.82 -19.59 23.56
C ILE A 425 8.40 -19.23 23.10
N THR A 426 8.14 -17.95 22.88
CA THR A 426 6.86 -17.43 22.35
C THR A 426 7.09 -16.79 20.98
N ALA A 427 6.44 -17.33 19.94
CA ALA A 427 6.45 -16.72 18.61
C ALA A 427 5.50 -15.51 18.56
N ILE A 428 6.05 -14.31 18.38
CA ILE A 428 5.27 -13.07 18.21
C ILE A 428 4.77 -12.98 16.76
N THR A 429 5.64 -13.31 15.81
CA THR A 429 5.20 -13.70 14.46
C THR A 429 4.70 -15.14 14.52
N GLY A 430 3.38 -15.31 14.63
CA GLY A 430 2.75 -16.59 14.96
C GLY A 430 3.04 -17.73 13.98
N ASN A 431 3.02 -18.98 14.49
CA ASN A 431 3.21 -20.18 13.68
C ASN A 431 2.14 -20.30 12.57
N GLY A 432 2.56 -20.60 11.34
CA GLY A 432 1.70 -20.64 10.15
C GLY A 432 1.34 -19.26 9.57
N ALA A 433 1.79 -18.15 10.17
CA ALA A 433 1.45 -16.82 9.70
C ALA A 433 2.04 -16.51 8.31
N TYR A 434 1.34 -15.64 7.58
CA TYR A 434 1.88 -15.01 6.38
C TYR A 434 2.86 -13.90 6.76
N VAL A 435 4.07 -13.94 6.20
CA VAL A 435 5.12 -12.93 6.41
C VAL A 435 5.40 -12.24 5.07
N ALA A 436 5.39 -10.90 5.07
CA ALA A 436 5.77 -10.12 3.90
C ALA A 436 7.29 -10.23 3.65
N HIS A 437 7.73 -10.17 2.40
CA HIS A 437 9.14 -10.44 2.03
C HIS A 437 10.17 -9.60 2.78
N ASN A 438 9.83 -8.39 3.19
CA ASN A 438 10.70 -7.45 3.91
C ASN A 438 10.46 -7.43 5.44
N ASN A 439 9.48 -8.17 5.96
CA ASN A 439 9.14 -8.18 7.39
C ASN A 439 9.99 -9.19 8.16
N SER A 440 10.30 -8.86 9.42
CA SER A 440 11.05 -9.71 10.33
C SER A 440 10.18 -10.76 11.03
N ILE A 441 10.76 -11.91 11.34
CA ILE A 441 10.18 -12.93 12.23
C ILE A 441 10.62 -12.59 13.66
N VAL A 442 9.67 -12.51 14.61
CA VAL A 442 9.93 -12.08 15.99
C VAL A 442 9.55 -13.16 17.01
N TYR A 443 10.45 -13.40 17.95
CA TYR A 443 10.34 -14.31 19.08
C TYR A 443 10.56 -13.58 20.40
N ARG A 444 9.88 -13.97 21.47
CA ARG A 444 10.18 -13.59 22.85
C ARG A 444 10.44 -14.80 23.73
N PHE A 445 11.15 -14.55 24.83
CA PHE A 445 11.52 -15.53 25.83
C PHE A 445 10.89 -15.14 27.18
N SER A 446 10.71 -16.09 28.10
CA SER A 446 10.23 -15.82 29.47
C SER A 446 11.22 -15.01 30.30
N GLU A 447 12.51 -15.11 29.99
CA GLU A 447 13.61 -14.59 30.81
C GLU A 447 14.89 -14.32 29.99
N THR A 448 16.03 -14.20 30.70
CA THR A 448 17.32 -13.84 30.12
C THR A 448 18.01 -15.03 29.46
N VAL A 449 18.24 -14.95 28.14
CA VAL A 449 18.90 -16.02 27.37
C VAL A 449 20.41 -15.79 27.18
N ASP A 450 21.17 -16.88 27.15
CA ASP A 450 22.56 -16.91 26.71
C ASP A 450 22.60 -16.85 25.16
N THR A 451 22.80 -15.64 24.64
CA THR A 451 22.82 -15.36 23.20
C THR A 451 24.00 -16.03 22.49
N GLY A 452 25.07 -16.40 23.21
CA GLY A 452 26.20 -17.16 22.67
C GLY A 452 25.92 -18.66 22.55
N ALA A 453 24.96 -19.19 23.31
CA ALA A 453 24.50 -20.57 23.26
C ALA A 453 23.24 -20.78 22.40
N THR A 454 22.70 -19.71 21.80
CA THR A 454 21.49 -19.77 20.97
C THR A 454 21.80 -20.23 19.54
N VAL A 455 21.01 -21.17 19.02
CA VAL A 455 21.13 -21.73 17.67
C VAL A 455 19.87 -21.45 16.86
N ILE A 456 20.04 -20.73 15.74
CA ILE A 456 19.02 -20.54 14.70
C ILE A 456 19.45 -21.39 13.51
N GLY A 457 18.74 -22.48 13.21
CA GLY A 457 19.16 -23.38 12.12
C GLY A 457 18.42 -24.71 12.10
N GLY A 458 18.08 -25.16 10.90
CA GLY A 458 17.06 -26.17 10.63
C GLY A 458 15.86 -25.56 9.91
N GLY A 459 15.17 -26.37 9.10
CA GLY A 459 14.09 -25.93 8.22
C GLY A 459 14.51 -25.16 6.95
N ASP A 460 13.55 -24.93 6.05
CA ASP A 460 13.76 -24.36 4.70
C ASP A 460 14.25 -22.91 4.69
N ILE A 461 14.12 -22.19 5.81
CA ILE A 461 14.63 -20.81 5.95
C ILE A 461 16.16 -20.83 6.21
N SER A 462 16.71 -21.93 6.73
CA SER A 462 18.14 -22.02 7.05
C SER A 462 19.07 -22.13 5.85
N VAL A 463 18.59 -22.50 4.66
CA VAL A 463 19.40 -22.52 3.42
C VAL A 463 19.60 -21.13 2.80
N GLU A 464 18.90 -20.10 3.25
CA GLU A 464 19.21 -18.70 2.89
C GLU A 464 20.39 -18.11 3.68
N ALA A 465 20.85 -18.78 4.74
CA ALA A 465 21.94 -18.34 5.60
C ALA A 465 23.33 -18.54 4.95
N ASN A 466 23.64 -17.77 3.91
CA ASN A 466 24.90 -17.86 3.18
C ASN A 466 26.09 -17.40 4.06
N THR A 467 26.89 -18.35 4.57
CA THR A 467 28.09 -18.17 5.42
C THR A 467 27.91 -17.48 6.78
N GLY A 468 26.74 -16.92 7.09
CA GLY A 468 26.35 -16.52 8.44
C GLY A 468 25.60 -15.18 8.51
N VAL A 469 24.64 -15.09 9.44
CA VAL A 469 23.81 -13.91 9.76
C VAL A 469 22.80 -13.51 8.68
N TYR A 470 21.52 -13.83 8.93
CA TYR A 470 20.37 -13.13 8.34
C TYR A 470 20.51 -11.62 8.62
N SER A 471 20.32 -10.75 7.60
CA SER A 471 20.89 -9.37 7.53
C SER A 471 21.17 -8.66 8.85
N MET A 472 20.15 -8.56 9.70
CA MET A 472 20.29 -8.27 11.12
C MET A 472 19.42 -9.22 11.93
N SER A 473 20.04 -10.18 12.62
CA SER A 473 19.46 -10.88 13.77
C SER A 473 19.69 -10.03 15.03
N THR A 474 18.75 -9.17 15.41
CA THR A 474 18.87 -8.39 16.64
C THR A 474 18.36 -9.20 17.83
N PHE A 475 19.27 -9.48 18.75
CA PHE A 475 18.99 -10.03 20.07
C PHE A 475 18.90 -8.90 21.10
N THR A 476 17.80 -8.84 21.84
CA THR A 476 17.77 -8.22 23.16
C THR A 476 17.90 -9.31 24.23
N ASN A 477 17.76 -8.92 25.50
CA ASN A 477 17.79 -9.83 26.63
C ASN A 477 16.62 -10.83 26.66
N ASP A 478 15.51 -10.48 25.98
CA ASP A 478 14.17 -11.07 26.06
C ASP A 478 13.51 -11.35 24.69
N GLN A 479 14.11 -10.87 23.58
CA GLN A 479 13.53 -10.90 22.24
C GLN A 479 14.58 -11.21 21.17
N LEU A 480 14.20 -11.99 20.16
CA LEU A 480 14.96 -12.25 18.94
C LEU A 480 14.15 -11.77 17.74
N THR A 481 14.75 -10.90 16.92
CA THR A 481 14.18 -10.42 15.65
C THR A 481 15.07 -10.88 14.50
N ILE A 482 14.51 -11.58 13.50
CA ILE A 482 15.25 -12.17 12.37
C ILE A 482 14.76 -11.51 11.07
N SER A 483 15.69 -10.95 10.28
CA SER A 483 15.37 -10.10 9.12
C SER A 483 16.02 -10.63 7.83
N PRO A 484 15.38 -10.45 6.65
CA PRO A 484 15.83 -11.05 5.38
C PRO A 484 17.19 -10.51 4.91
N ALA A 485 18.03 -11.37 4.32
CA ALA A 485 19.39 -11.04 3.92
C ALA A 485 19.50 -10.20 2.64
N ILE A 486 20.53 -9.36 2.53
CA ILE A 486 20.98 -8.81 1.23
C ILE A 486 21.84 -9.88 0.55
N GLY A 487 21.49 -10.26 -0.69
CA GLY A 487 22.45 -10.96 -1.57
C GLY A 487 21.91 -12.04 -2.51
N TYR A 488 20.66 -12.52 -2.34
CA TYR A 488 20.12 -13.58 -3.21
C TYR A 488 19.45 -13.08 -4.49
N HIS A 489 19.17 -11.77 -4.60
CA HIS A 489 18.60 -11.13 -5.78
C HIS A 489 19.49 -9.99 -6.26
N THR A 490 19.64 -9.85 -7.58
CA THR A 490 20.62 -8.98 -8.28
C THR A 490 20.44 -7.46 -8.09
N ALA A 491 19.47 -7.02 -7.28
CA ALA A 491 19.17 -5.62 -6.98
C ALA A 491 19.62 -5.15 -5.58
N GLY A 492 20.17 -6.03 -4.73
CA GLY A 492 20.68 -5.65 -3.40
C GLY A 492 19.60 -5.41 -2.33
N MET A 493 18.39 -5.93 -2.54
CA MET A 493 17.26 -5.80 -1.61
C MET A 493 17.33 -6.82 -0.45
N MET A 494 16.72 -6.48 0.69
CA MET A 494 16.46 -7.39 1.81
C MET A 494 15.09 -8.05 1.64
N ILE A 495 15.04 -9.23 1.01
CA ILE A 495 13.80 -9.99 0.80
C ILE A 495 13.98 -11.49 1.07
N TRP A 496 12.99 -12.10 1.73
CA TRP A 496 12.86 -13.56 1.89
C TRP A 496 12.42 -14.23 0.59
N ALA A 497 12.90 -15.44 0.31
CA ALA A 497 12.38 -16.21 -0.83
C ALA A 497 10.91 -16.64 -0.63
N PRO A 498 10.07 -16.66 -1.68
CA PRO A 498 8.68 -17.09 -1.60
C PRO A 498 8.55 -18.58 -1.25
N GLY A 499 7.43 -18.96 -0.63
CA GLY A 499 7.06 -20.36 -0.42
C GLY A 499 6.22 -20.59 0.85
N LEU A 500 5.42 -21.66 0.81
CA LEU A 500 4.49 -22.04 1.88
C LEU A 500 5.13 -23.05 2.86
N ASN A 501 4.65 -23.04 4.11
CA ASN A 501 5.06 -23.91 5.21
C ASN A 501 6.57 -23.99 5.47
N ARG A 502 7.33 -22.94 5.13
CA ARG A 502 8.79 -22.92 5.24
C ARG A 502 9.21 -22.96 6.70
N ALA A 503 9.94 -24.00 7.08
CA ALA A 503 10.32 -24.23 8.47
C ALA A 503 11.49 -23.34 8.92
N LEU A 504 11.45 -22.96 10.21
CA LEU A 504 12.52 -22.28 10.93
C LEU A 504 12.63 -22.92 12.33
N ASP A 505 13.77 -23.55 12.59
CA ASP A 505 14.07 -24.19 13.87
C ASP A 505 14.91 -23.26 14.76
N LEU A 506 14.54 -23.16 16.04
CA LEU A 506 15.16 -22.31 17.04
C LEU A 506 15.42 -23.08 18.33
N THR A 507 16.65 -23.02 18.84
CA THR A 507 17.03 -23.52 20.17
C THR A 507 17.71 -22.41 20.96
N VAL A 508 17.20 -22.10 22.15
CA VAL A 508 17.78 -21.12 23.09
C VAL A 508 18.20 -21.82 24.38
N SER A 509 19.11 -21.18 25.12
CA SER A 509 19.45 -21.56 26.48
C SER A 509 19.43 -20.32 27.39
N ASP A 510 19.15 -20.51 28.68
CA ASP A 510 19.28 -19.47 29.70
C ASP A 510 20.74 -19.31 30.16
N LEU A 511 20.96 -18.38 31.11
CA LEU A 511 22.29 -18.12 31.65
C LEU A 511 22.87 -19.24 32.54
N ALA A 512 22.05 -20.14 33.10
CA ALA A 512 22.50 -21.36 33.78
C ALA A 512 22.70 -22.54 32.81
N GLY A 513 22.26 -22.37 31.56
CA GLY A 513 22.38 -23.34 30.49
C GLY A 513 21.40 -24.51 30.60
N ASN A 514 20.18 -24.27 31.08
CA ASN A 514 19.03 -25.10 30.67
C ASN A 514 18.62 -24.65 29.24
N SER A 515 17.89 -25.49 28.49
CA SER A 515 17.65 -25.25 27.05
C SER A 515 16.24 -25.61 26.61
N ALA A 516 15.72 -24.89 25.62
CA ALA A 516 14.43 -25.13 24.98
C ALA A 516 14.53 -25.01 23.46
N SER A 517 13.70 -25.77 22.73
CA SER A 517 13.68 -25.82 21.27
C SER A 517 12.26 -25.77 20.72
N VAL A 518 12.05 -25.08 19.60
CA VAL A 518 10.81 -25.07 18.82
C VAL A 518 11.09 -25.14 17.32
N SER A 519 10.09 -25.60 16.57
CA SER A 519 10.04 -25.54 15.11
C SER A 519 8.73 -24.85 14.72
N HIS A 520 8.81 -23.83 13.88
CA HIS A 520 7.64 -23.13 13.34
C HIS A 520 7.72 -23.00 11.82
N ALA A 521 6.56 -23.02 11.17
CA ALA A 521 6.43 -22.89 9.73
C ALA A 521 5.89 -21.49 9.38
N TYR A 522 6.37 -20.90 8.29
CA TYR A 522 5.97 -19.58 7.83
C TYR A 522 5.57 -19.60 6.35
N ASN A 523 4.58 -18.77 6.01
CA ASN A 523 4.08 -18.64 4.64
C ASN A 523 4.61 -17.33 4.04
N MET A 524 5.67 -17.42 3.26
CA MET A 524 6.28 -16.27 2.59
C MET A 524 5.52 -16.09 1.29
N ARG A 525 4.87 -14.93 1.09
CA ARG A 525 3.97 -14.72 -0.07
C ARG A 525 4.66 -15.14 -1.36
N ASP A 526 3.95 -15.88 -2.17
CA ASP A 526 4.35 -16.31 -3.50
C ASP A 526 3.68 -15.44 -4.56
N GLY A 527 4.22 -15.47 -5.78
CA GLY A 527 3.59 -14.85 -6.96
C GLY A 527 2.35 -15.62 -7.43
N THR A 528 1.55 -16.20 -6.53
CA THR A 528 0.40 -17.03 -6.88
C THR A 528 -0.75 -16.23 -7.48
N VAL A 529 -1.52 -16.91 -8.33
CA VAL A 529 -2.83 -16.45 -8.79
C VAL A 529 -3.84 -16.63 -7.66
N GLN A 530 -4.43 -15.54 -7.19
CA GLN A 530 -5.38 -15.49 -6.09
C GLN A 530 -6.72 -14.90 -6.58
N PRO A 531 -7.87 -15.20 -5.94
CA PRO A 531 -9.12 -14.50 -6.23
C PRO A 531 -8.97 -13.00 -5.98
N TYR A 532 -9.51 -12.15 -6.86
CA TYR A 532 -9.50 -10.71 -6.61
C TYR A 532 -10.43 -10.36 -5.44
N TYR A 533 -11.65 -10.92 -5.47
CA TYR A 533 -12.69 -10.75 -4.46
C TYR A 533 -12.72 -11.97 -3.53
N SER A 534 -12.69 -11.76 -2.22
CA SER A 534 -12.67 -12.85 -1.23
C SER A 534 -14.00 -13.63 -1.18
N ASN A 535 -15.11 -13.02 -1.60
CA ASN A 535 -16.42 -13.68 -1.73
C ASN A 535 -16.64 -14.36 -3.10
N ALA A 536 -15.72 -14.23 -4.06
CA ALA A 536 -15.82 -14.86 -5.38
C ALA A 536 -14.61 -15.78 -5.70
N GLN A 537 -14.42 -16.78 -4.83
CA GLN A 537 -13.38 -17.82 -4.97
C GLN A 537 -13.72 -18.90 -6.00
N GLN A 538 -15.01 -19.04 -6.30
CA GLN A 538 -15.57 -19.99 -7.26
C GLN A 538 -15.93 -19.26 -8.56
N TRP A 539 -15.84 -19.95 -9.71
CA TRP A 539 -16.00 -19.36 -11.06
C TRP A 539 -17.32 -18.60 -11.20
N ASN A 540 -18.42 -19.29 -10.92
CA ASN A 540 -19.79 -18.83 -11.09
C ASN A 540 -20.31 -18.00 -9.89
N TYR A 541 -19.45 -17.18 -9.28
CA TYR A 541 -19.81 -16.28 -8.18
C TYR A 541 -19.65 -14.82 -8.60
N TYR A 542 -20.60 -14.00 -8.15
CA TYR A 542 -20.76 -12.61 -8.57
C TYR A 542 -20.68 -11.65 -7.38
N ILE A 543 -20.25 -10.42 -7.64
CA ILE A 543 -20.07 -9.32 -6.68
C ILE A 543 -20.99 -8.17 -7.10
N LYS A 544 -21.55 -7.38 -6.16
CA LYS A 544 -22.39 -6.22 -6.51
C LYS A 544 -21.54 -5.13 -7.16
N ASN A 545 -22.03 -4.55 -8.25
CA ASN A 545 -21.37 -3.45 -8.94
C ASN A 545 -21.64 -2.11 -8.22
N ASP A 546 -21.01 -1.92 -7.06
CA ASP A 546 -21.20 -0.77 -6.17
C ASP A 546 -19.98 0.16 -6.05
N GLY A 547 -18.93 -0.12 -6.84
CA GLY A 547 -17.72 0.68 -6.94
C GLY A 547 -17.81 1.87 -7.90
N THR A 548 -16.68 2.56 -8.08
CA THR A 548 -16.46 3.51 -9.19
C THR A 548 -15.98 2.83 -10.48
N SER A 549 -15.47 1.60 -10.36
CA SER A 549 -15.28 0.60 -11.41
C SER A 549 -15.45 -0.77 -10.76
N GLY A 550 -15.43 -1.87 -11.53
CA GLY A 550 -15.55 -3.23 -11.04
C GLY A 550 -14.54 -3.50 -9.93
N LEU A 551 -13.26 -3.28 -10.21
CA LEU A 551 -12.18 -3.49 -9.22
C LEU A 551 -12.25 -2.62 -7.94
N THR A 552 -13.08 -1.58 -7.89
CA THR A 552 -13.32 -0.79 -6.66
C THR A 552 -14.65 -1.12 -5.97
N ALA A 553 -15.38 -2.14 -6.44
CA ALA A 553 -16.53 -2.71 -5.74
C ALA A 553 -16.15 -3.31 -4.38
N THR A 554 -17.11 -3.34 -3.47
CA THR A 554 -16.88 -3.55 -2.03
C THR A 554 -16.59 -5.00 -1.60
N ASP A 555 -16.37 -5.93 -2.55
CA ASP A 555 -16.34 -7.39 -2.31
C ASP A 555 -17.67 -7.92 -1.71
N THR A 556 -18.77 -7.16 -1.82
CA THR A 556 -20.10 -7.62 -1.41
C THR A 556 -20.66 -8.61 -2.43
N ALA A 557 -20.97 -9.84 -2.01
CA ALA A 557 -21.59 -10.85 -2.87
C ALA A 557 -22.92 -10.36 -3.47
N CYS A 558 -23.10 -10.56 -4.78
CA CYS A 558 -24.35 -10.34 -5.48
C CYS A 558 -25.34 -11.49 -5.18
N ASP A 559 -26.63 -11.17 -5.07
CA ASP A 559 -27.69 -12.10 -4.65
C ASP A 559 -28.87 -12.22 -5.64
N GLY A 560 -28.96 -11.31 -6.62
CA GLY A 560 -30.03 -11.25 -7.61
C GLY A 560 -31.14 -10.23 -7.27
N THR A 561 -30.96 -9.40 -6.25
CA THR A 561 -31.87 -8.29 -5.90
C THR A 561 -31.43 -6.91 -6.44
N GLU A 562 -30.35 -6.88 -7.22
CA GLU A 562 -29.72 -5.68 -7.77
C GLU A 562 -30.55 -5.07 -8.91
N ASN A 563 -30.82 -3.76 -8.83
CA ASN A 563 -31.77 -3.05 -9.70
C ASN A 563 -31.12 -2.26 -10.84
N ALA A 564 -29.90 -2.61 -11.25
CA ALA A 564 -29.09 -1.87 -12.22
C ALA A 564 -28.95 -2.60 -13.57
N PHE A 565 -30.00 -3.30 -14.00
CA PHE A 565 -30.01 -4.19 -15.17
C PHE A 565 -28.92 -5.30 -15.04
N TYR A 566 -28.51 -5.95 -16.14
CA TYR A 566 -27.39 -6.92 -16.15
C TYR A 566 -26.10 -6.37 -15.50
N MET A 567 -25.93 -5.04 -15.49
CA MET A 567 -24.75 -4.38 -14.92
C MET A 567 -24.75 -4.29 -13.40
N GLY A 568 -25.79 -4.77 -12.71
CA GLY A 568 -25.82 -4.83 -11.25
C GLY A 568 -24.78 -5.74 -10.62
N CYS A 569 -24.24 -6.72 -11.36
CA CYS A 569 -23.37 -7.76 -10.81
C CYS A 569 -22.15 -8.10 -11.66
N ILE A 570 -20.99 -7.94 -11.04
CA ILE A 570 -19.63 -8.25 -11.51
C ILE A 570 -19.38 -9.76 -11.50
N HIS A 571 -18.77 -10.32 -12.55
CA HIS A 571 -18.37 -11.74 -12.59
C HIS A 571 -17.07 -12.01 -11.79
N GLY A 572 -17.08 -11.67 -10.50
CA GLY A 572 -15.89 -11.66 -9.65
C GLY A 572 -15.15 -13.01 -9.53
N GLY A 573 -15.83 -14.12 -9.83
CA GLY A 573 -15.26 -15.46 -9.85
C GLY A 573 -14.27 -15.72 -11.00
N GLN A 574 -14.36 -14.95 -12.08
CA GLN A 574 -13.38 -14.92 -13.18
C GLN A 574 -12.15 -14.09 -12.83
N VAL A 575 -12.33 -13.01 -12.05
CA VAL A 575 -11.27 -12.03 -11.76
C VAL A 575 -10.25 -12.59 -10.76
N ARG A 576 -8.98 -12.59 -11.16
CA ARG A 576 -7.83 -13.08 -10.38
C ARG A 576 -6.73 -12.04 -10.31
N LYS A 577 -5.87 -12.12 -9.29
CA LYS A 577 -4.74 -11.21 -9.07
C LYS A 577 -3.46 -11.94 -8.67
N ILE A 578 -2.34 -11.35 -9.05
CA ILE A 578 -0.99 -11.61 -8.56
C ILE A 578 -0.44 -10.28 -8.03
N MET A 579 0.21 -10.29 -6.87
CA MET A 579 0.88 -9.09 -6.33
C MET A 579 2.32 -9.04 -6.84
N VAL A 580 2.71 -7.95 -7.50
CA VAL A 580 4.07 -7.74 -8.01
C VAL A 580 4.87 -6.95 -6.97
N LEU A 581 5.35 -7.67 -5.96
CA LEU A 581 5.81 -7.13 -4.68
C LEU A 581 7.14 -6.33 -4.70
N ASP A 582 7.84 -6.24 -5.84
CA ASP A 582 9.03 -5.39 -6.04
C ASP A 582 8.76 -4.12 -6.88
N LYS A 583 7.52 -3.93 -7.37
CA LYS A 583 7.06 -2.73 -8.05
C LYS A 583 6.01 -2.03 -7.18
N ILE A 584 6.31 -0.79 -6.79
CA ILE A 584 5.44 0.05 -5.95
C ILE A 584 5.00 1.24 -6.79
N ASP A 585 3.70 1.40 -6.97
CA ASP A 585 3.06 2.49 -7.74
C ASP A 585 3.71 2.71 -9.15
N ASP A 586 4.17 1.62 -9.78
CA ASP A 586 4.88 1.63 -11.07
C ASP A 586 4.66 0.34 -11.90
N CYS A 587 3.60 0.35 -12.70
CA CYS A 587 3.35 -0.65 -13.73
C CYS A 587 4.28 -0.59 -14.96
N THR A 588 5.26 0.31 -15.03
CA THR A 588 6.11 0.47 -16.23
C THR A 588 6.86 -0.82 -16.56
N GLY A 589 6.59 -1.37 -17.74
CA GLY A 589 7.21 -2.59 -18.26
C GLY A 589 6.73 -3.90 -17.62
N VAL A 590 5.77 -3.85 -16.69
CA VAL A 590 5.21 -5.03 -16.02
C VAL A 590 4.14 -5.67 -16.91
N SER A 591 4.21 -6.98 -17.12
CA SER A 591 3.14 -7.73 -17.81
C SER A 591 3.02 -9.17 -17.32
N GLY A 592 1.82 -9.72 -17.49
CA GLY A 592 1.50 -11.12 -17.25
C GLY A 592 1.15 -11.85 -18.55
N THR A 593 1.41 -13.16 -18.61
CA THR A 593 0.92 -14.02 -19.68
C THR A 593 0.78 -15.45 -19.15
N ASP A 594 -0.43 -16.02 -19.16
CA ASP A 594 -0.62 -17.39 -18.70
C ASP A 594 -0.20 -18.44 -19.75
N THR A 595 0.10 -19.65 -19.28
CA THR A 595 0.77 -20.70 -20.05
C THR A 595 -0.17 -21.37 -21.06
N ASN A 596 -1.47 -21.37 -20.77
CA ASN A 596 -2.50 -21.97 -21.63
C ASN A 596 -3.18 -20.94 -22.55
N GLY A 597 -2.86 -19.65 -22.38
CA GLY A 597 -3.53 -18.50 -23.02
C GLY A 597 -5.02 -18.46 -22.67
N TRP A 598 -5.38 -18.50 -21.39
CA TRP A 598 -6.78 -18.47 -20.96
C TRP A 598 -7.30 -17.06 -20.72
N MET A 599 -6.51 -16.19 -20.10
CA MET A 599 -6.94 -14.88 -19.63
C MET A 599 -6.05 -13.76 -20.18
N ASP A 600 -6.63 -12.60 -20.42
CA ASP A 600 -5.86 -11.36 -20.62
C ASP A 600 -5.42 -10.78 -19.26
N TRP A 601 -4.25 -10.15 -19.21
CA TRP A 601 -3.59 -9.73 -17.97
C TRP A 601 -3.14 -8.26 -18.01
N TYR A 602 -3.57 -7.50 -17.00
CA TYR A 602 -3.40 -6.04 -16.93
C TYR A 602 -2.63 -5.69 -15.65
N CYS A 603 -1.67 -4.76 -15.73
CA CYS A 603 -1.01 -4.23 -14.54
C CYS A 603 -1.76 -3.00 -14.01
N ILE A 604 -1.89 -2.93 -12.68
CA ILE A 604 -2.72 -1.96 -11.97
C ILE A 604 -1.98 -1.39 -10.77
N ASP A 605 -1.94 -0.06 -10.69
CA ASP A 605 -1.53 0.67 -9.48
C ASP A 605 -2.74 0.83 -8.54
N PRO A 606 -2.83 0.11 -7.41
CA PRO A 606 -3.95 0.24 -6.48
C PRO A 606 -3.94 1.59 -5.74
N ALA A 607 -5.08 2.02 -5.21
CA ALA A 607 -5.21 3.34 -4.58
C ALA A 607 -4.46 3.46 -3.24
N GLY A 608 -3.25 4.04 -3.29
CA GLY A 608 -2.36 4.27 -2.15
C GLY A 608 -1.02 3.56 -2.33
N THR A 609 0.01 3.96 -1.58
CA THR A 609 1.37 3.42 -1.77
C THR A 609 1.41 1.91 -1.52
N GLY A 610 1.56 1.12 -2.58
CA GLY A 610 1.37 -0.33 -2.51
C GLY A 610 1.99 -1.10 -3.68
N PRO A 611 2.11 -2.43 -3.54
CA PRO A 611 2.59 -3.27 -4.63
C PRO A 611 1.57 -3.29 -5.77
N VAL A 612 2.04 -3.14 -7.00
CA VAL A 612 1.17 -3.18 -8.18
C VAL A 612 0.58 -4.57 -8.35
N LEU A 613 -0.63 -4.65 -8.91
CA LEU A 613 -1.37 -5.88 -9.12
C LEU A 613 -1.35 -6.24 -10.60
N LEU A 614 -0.98 -7.48 -10.93
CA LEU A 614 -1.36 -8.07 -12.22
C LEU A 614 -2.71 -8.75 -12.03
N VAL A 615 -3.73 -8.26 -12.74
CA VAL A 615 -5.11 -8.74 -12.65
C VAL A 615 -5.54 -9.36 -13.97
N SER A 616 -6.31 -10.45 -13.91
CA SER A 616 -6.89 -11.10 -15.09
C SER A 616 -8.24 -10.46 -15.46
N GLY A 617 -8.42 -10.15 -16.74
CA GLY A 617 -9.68 -9.61 -17.28
C GLY A 617 -10.54 -10.69 -17.96
N GLY A 618 -10.75 -10.53 -19.27
CA GLY A 618 -11.52 -11.46 -20.10
C GLY A 618 -10.88 -12.83 -20.30
N LEU A 619 -11.70 -13.80 -20.72
CA LEU A 619 -11.21 -15.00 -21.40
C LEU A 619 -10.67 -14.60 -22.78
N GLN A 620 -9.46 -15.04 -23.11
CA GLN A 620 -8.83 -14.75 -24.40
C GLN A 620 -9.71 -15.22 -25.57
N THR A 621 -9.64 -14.50 -26.70
CA THR A 621 -10.41 -14.81 -27.91
C THR A 621 -10.30 -16.28 -28.32
N GLY A 622 -11.47 -16.93 -28.45
CA GLY A 622 -11.58 -18.36 -28.78
C GLY A 622 -11.41 -19.33 -27.60
N LYS A 623 -11.41 -18.84 -26.35
CA LYS A 623 -11.50 -19.66 -25.13
C LYS A 623 -12.91 -19.57 -24.52
N ASP A 624 -13.38 -20.70 -23.99
CA ASP A 624 -14.61 -20.82 -23.21
C ASP A 624 -14.29 -21.52 -21.87
N LEU A 625 -15.28 -21.55 -20.96
CA LEU A 625 -15.23 -22.33 -19.70
C LEU A 625 -14.74 -23.78 -19.87
N LYS A 626 -15.12 -24.47 -20.95
CA LYS A 626 -14.64 -25.83 -21.26
C LYS A 626 -13.11 -25.97 -21.31
N ASP A 627 -12.36 -24.93 -21.66
CA ASP A 627 -10.90 -25.03 -21.83
C ASP A 627 -10.15 -24.99 -20.49
N LEU A 628 -10.83 -24.60 -19.40
CA LEU A 628 -10.30 -24.53 -18.03
C LEU A 628 -10.57 -25.81 -17.21
N ILE A 629 -11.24 -26.81 -17.79
CA ILE A 629 -11.73 -28.02 -17.09
C ILE A 629 -11.07 -29.29 -17.64
N ASP A 630 -10.62 -30.19 -16.76
CA ASP A 630 -10.35 -31.58 -17.14
C ASP A 630 -11.68 -32.36 -17.13
N PHE A 631 -12.14 -32.76 -18.31
CA PHE A 631 -13.34 -33.59 -18.48
C PHE A 631 -13.05 -35.10 -18.32
N ALA A 632 -11.80 -35.55 -18.41
CA ALA A 632 -11.40 -36.95 -18.19
C ALA A 632 -11.29 -37.26 -16.69
N THR A 633 -10.74 -36.33 -15.92
CA THR A 633 -10.74 -36.34 -14.45
C THR A 633 -11.48 -35.11 -13.95
N PRO A 634 -12.81 -35.16 -13.67
CA PRO A 634 -13.64 -34.00 -13.35
C PRO A 634 -13.03 -33.05 -12.30
N ALA A 635 -12.33 -32.02 -12.79
CA ALA A 635 -11.51 -31.09 -12.02
C ALA A 635 -11.20 -29.84 -12.87
N TRP A 636 -10.61 -28.82 -12.25
CA TRP A 636 -10.03 -27.69 -12.97
C TRP A 636 -8.64 -28.07 -13.51
N ASN A 637 -8.35 -27.68 -14.75
CA ASN A 637 -7.00 -27.74 -15.30
C ASN A 637 -6.07 -26.81 -14.49
N THR A 638 -4.78 -27.15 -14.41
CA THR A 638 -3.77 -26.28 -13.79
C THR A 638 -3.19 -25.29 -14.80
N ASN A 639 -2.92 -24.07 -14.37
CA ASN A 639 -2.26 -23.05 -15.19
C ASN A 639 -1.29 -22.17 -14.37
N SER A 640 -0.28 -21.65 -15.05
CA SER A 640 0.84 -20.86 -14.52
C SER A 640 0.97 -19.55 -15.30
N VAL A 641 1.42 -18.48 -14.64
CA VAL A 641 1.52 -17.14 -15.25
C VAL A 641 2.98 -16.71 -15.33
N THR A 642 3.46 -16.47 -16.54
CA THR A 642 4.75 -15.82 -16.75
C THR A 642 4.63 -14.35 -16.41
N ILE A 643 5.57 -13.83 -15.64
CA ILE A 643 5.58 -12.44 -15.17
C ILE A 643 6.85 -11.76 -15.70
N ALA A 644 6.70 -10.63 -16.37
CA ALA A 644 7.79 -9.85 -16.95
C ALA A 644 7.87 -8.43 -16.35
N GLY A 645 9.05 -7.80 -16.42
CA GLY A 645 9.29 -6.45 -15.89
C GLY A 645 9.59 -6.37 -14.39
N THR A 646 9.81 -7.50 -13.73
CA THR A 646 9.92 -7.67 -12.27
C THR A 646 10.86 -8.84 -11.92
N ASN A 647 11.32 -8.89 -10.67
CA ASN A 647 12.07 -9.99 -10.09
C ASN A 647 11.15 -11.02 -9.37
N VAL A 648 9.84 -10.77 -9.29
CA VAL A 648 8.84 -11.71 -8.76
C VAL A 648 8.78 -12.93 -9.68
N PRO A 649 8.93 -14.16 -9.16
CA PRO A 649 8.92 -15.36 -10.01
C PRO A 649 7.52 -15.65 -10.56
N ASN A 650 7.50 -16.25 -11.74
CA ASN A 650 6.30 -16.74 -12.41
C ASN A 650 5.35 -17.48 -11.45
N ALA A 651 4.04 -17.23 -11.59
CA ALA A 651 3.03 -17.91 -10.81
C ALA A 651 3.08 -19.43 -11.10
N PRO A 652 3.20 -20.30 -10.08
CA PRO A 652 3.31 -21.74 -10.27
C PRO A 652 2.00 -22.32 -10.83
N ALA A 653 2.10 -23.50 -11.47
CA ALA A 653 0.96 -24.16 -12.08
C ALA A 653 -0.03 -24.65 -11.00
N ALA A 654 -1.22 -24.06 -10.98
CA ALA A 654 -2.26 -24.33 -9.98
C ALA A 654 -3.66 -24.29 -10.61
N ALA A 655 -4.64 -24.91 -9.95
CA ALA A 655 -6.06 -24.70 -10.25
C ALA A 655 -6.54 -23.43 -9.51
N TRP A 656 -7.19 -22.49 -10.21
CA TRP A 656 -7.52 -21.17 -9.66
C TRP A 656 -8.94 -21.04 -9.09
N TRP A 657 -9.71 -22.13 -9.04
CA TRP A 657 -11.11 -22.14 -8.62
C TRP A 657 -11.41 -23.28 -7.64
N THR A 658 -12.25 -22.98 -6.65
CA THR A 658 -12.61 -23.91 -5.57
C THR A 658 -13.97 -24.58 -5.76
N ASN A 659 -14.53 -24.56 -6.98
CA ASN A 659 -15.79 -25.25 -7.29
C ASN A 659 -15.60 -26.78 -7.21
N THR A 660 -16.61 -27.48 -6.70
CA THR A 660 -16.72 -28.93 -6.87
C THR A 660 -17.08 -29.23 -8.32
N VAL A 661 -16.11 -29.77 -9.07
CA VAL A 661 -16.34 -30.30 -10.42
C VAL A 661 -16.74 -31.78 -10.32
N GLN A 662 -17.81 -32.18 -10.99
CA GLN A 662 -18.39 -33.53 -10.87
C GLN A 662 -19.14 -33.95 -12.14
N THR A 663 -19.25 -35.25 -12.40
CA THR A 663 -19.95 -35.76 -13.59
C THR A 663 -21.45 -35.43 -13.57
N LEU A 664 -21.98 -34.95 -14.69
CA LEU A 664 -23.41 -34.67 -14.88
C LEU A 664 -24.25 -35.96 -14.75
N PRO A 665 -25.31 -36.00 -13.91
CA PRO A 665 -26.11 -37.21 -13.71
C PRO A 665 -27.06 -37.46 -14.89
N VAL A 666 -26.63 -38.23 -15.89
CA VAL A 666 -27.44 -38.59 -17.08
C VAL A 666 -28.69 -39.43 -16.77
N GLY A 667 -28.86 -39.87 -15.52
CA GLY A 667 -30.12 -40.42 -15.01
C GLY A 667 -31.22 -39.38 -14.77
N GLY A 668 -30.87 -38.08 -14.80
CA GLY A 668 -31.69 -36.98 -14.28
C GLY A 668 -31.55 -36.78 -12.78
N GLY A 669 -32.33 -35.86 -12.22
CA GLY A 669 -32.40 -35.55 -10.78
C GLY A 669 -31.94 -34.15 -10.40
N SER A 670 -31.79 -33.92 -9.10
CA SER A 670 -31.58 -32.60 -8.50
C SER A 670 -30.10 -32.21 -8.41
N LEU A 671 -29.75 -31.10 -9.05
CA LEU A 671 -28.43 -30.45 -9.00
C LEU A 671 -28.42 -29.45 -7.85
N ALA A 672 -28.22 -29.97 -6.63
CA ALA A 672 -28.37 -29.23 -5.37
C ALA A 672 -27.05 -28.71 -4.75
N VAL A 673 -25.90 -28.86 -5.44
CA VAL A 673 -24.62 -28.32 -4.95
C VAL A 673 -24.47 -26.87 -5.42
N ALA A 674 -24.62 -25.91 -4.50
CA ALA A 674 -24.28 -24.51 -4.76
C ALA A 674 -22.79 -24.37 -5.12
N GLY A 675 -22.47 -23.56 -6.13
CA GLY A 675 -21.13 -23.52 -6.73
C GLY A 675 -20.74 -24.79 -7.49
N GLY A 676 -21.68 -25.71 -7.74
CA GLY A 676 -21.41 -26.99 -8.39
C GLY A 676 -21.22 -26.88 -9.90
N VAL A 677 -20.13 -27.44 -10.41
CA VAL A 677 -19.81 -27.50 -11.84
C VAL A 677 -20.00 -28.94 -12.32
N TYR A 678 -21.05 -29.16 -13.11
CA TYR A 678 -21.46 -30.47 -13.60
C TYR A 678 -20.99 -30.67 -15.05
N VAL A 679 -20.18 -31.71 -15.29
CA VAL A 679 -19.44 -31.88 -16.55
C VAL A 679 -19.80 -33.16 -17.30
N LEU A 680 -19.82 -33.12 -18.63
CA LEU A 680 -20.07 -34.27 -19.49
C LEU A 680 -18.98 -34.43 -20.58
N ASN A 681 -18.35 -35.60 -20.62
CA ASN A 681 -17.20 -35.91 -21.50
C ASN A 681 -17.52 -36.88 -22.65
N ALA A 682 -18.75 -37.42 -22.72
CA ALA A 682 -19.13 -38.41 -23.73
C ALA A 682 -20.60 -38.32 -24.12
N ASN A 683 -20.89 -38.60 -25.39
CA ASN A 683 -22.25 -38.61 -25.93
C ASN A 683 -23.15 -39.55 -25.11
N SER A 684 -24.25 -39.01 -24.58
CA SER A 684 -25.06 -39.68 -23.56
C SER A 684 -26.55 -39.48 -23.79
N SER A 685 -27.37 -40.41 -23.28
CA SER A 685 -28.83 -40.29 -23.28
C SER A 685 -29.33 -39.91 -21.88
N LEU A 686 -30.08 -38.81 -21.79
CA LEU A 686 -30.69 -38.29 -20.57
C LEU A 686 -32.06 -38.93 -20.33
N THR A 687 -32.23 -39.68 -19.23
CA THR A 687 -33.47 -40.45 -18.98
C THR A 687 -34.53 -39.72 -18.16
N ALA A 688 -34.19 -38.63 -17.47
CA ALA A 688 -35.11 -37.74 -16.77
C ALA A 688 -34.51 -36.33 -16.66
N THR A 689 -35.33 -35.34 -16.30
CA THR A 689 -34.97 -33.93 -16.19
C THR A 689 -33.80 -33.67 -15.22
N LEU A 690 -32.95 -32.70 -15.57
CA LEU A 690 -31.93 -32.12 -14.70
C LEU A 690 -32.54 -30.89 -14.00
N ASP A 691 -32.91 -31.03 -12.73
CA ASP A 691 -33.51 -29.96 -11.93
C ASP A 691 -32.44 -29.13 -11.22
N ILE A 692 -32.31 -27.85 -11.58
CA ILE A 692 -31.41 -26.91 -10.91
C ILE A 692 -32.03 -26.54 -9.56
N ALA A 693 -31.37 -26.94 -8.46
CA ALA A 693 -31.92 -26.88 -7.10
C ALA A 693 -31.09 -26.04 -6.12
N ALA A 694 -29.95 -25.51 -6.57
CA ALA A 694 -29.17 -24.49 -5.88
C ALA A 694 -28.83 -23.33 -6.83
N ASP A 695 -28.54 -22.18 -6.25
CA ASP A 695 -28.02 -21.01 -6.96
C ASP A 695 -26.52 -21.21 -7.27
N ASN A 696 -25.97 -20.48 -8.24
CA ASN A 696 -24.58 -20.61 -8.70
C ASN A 696 -24.27 -22.05 -9.18
N VAL A 697 -25.12 -22.61 -10.05
CA VAL A 697 -24.94 -23.95 -10.64
C VAL A 697 -24.50 -23.83 -12.10
N THR A 698 -23.54 -24.65 -12.50
CA THR A 698 -22.97 -24.65 -13.85
C THR A 698 -23.08 -26.02 -14.49
N ILE A 699 -23.53 -26.09 -15.74
CA ILE A 699 -23.42 -27.28 -16.60
C ILE A 699 -22.50 -26.94 -17.77
N ALA A 700 -21.49 -27.79 -18.01
CA ALA A 700 -20.56 -27.67 -19.13
C ALA A 700 -20.36 -29.03 -19.84
N MET A 701 -20.10 -29.01 -21.14
CA MET A 701 -19.82 -30.20 -21.94
C MET A 701 -18.52 -30.05 -22.73
N ASN A 702 -17.80 -31.16 -22.91
CA ASN A 702 -16.58 -31.15 -23.72
C ASN A 702 -16.91 -30.93 -25.22
N THR A 703 -15.93 -30.49 -25.99
CA THR A 703 -16.06 -30.16 -27.42
C THR A 703 -16.68 -31.32 -28.22
N GLY A 704 -17.82 -31.05 -28.86
CA GLY A 704 -18.56 -32.03 -29.67
C GLY A 704 -19.35 -33.09 -28.89
N VAL A 705 -19.40 -33.02 -27.56
CA VAL A 705 -20.24 -33.91 -26.73
C VAL A 705 -21.70 -33.50 -26.83
N ILE A 706 -22.58 -34.47 -27.13
CA ILE A 706 -24.03 -34.31 -27.26
C ILE A 706 -24.74 -35.06 -26.13
N LEU A 707 -25.56 -34.34 -25.36
CA LEU A 707 -26.56 -34.94 -24.49
C LEU A 707 -27.88 -35.05 -25.27
N ARG A 708 -28.46 -36.25 -25.32
CA ARG A 708 -29.68 -36.55 -26.08
C ARG A 708 -30.85 -36.90 -25.16
N ALA A 709 -32.03 -36.35 -25.39
CA ALA A 709 -33.22 -36.67 -24.59
C ALA A 709 -33.70 -38.11 -24.83
N ASN A 710 -34.10 -38.80 -23.75
CA ASN A 710 -34.65 -40.15 -23.77
C ASN A 710 -35.72 -40.29 -22.67
N GLY A 711 -36.76 -39.44 -22.74
CA GLY A 711 -37.82 -39.35 -21.73
C GLY A 711 -37.68 -38.19 -20.73
N ALA A 712 -36.72 -37.27 -20.95
CA ALA A 712 -36.55 -36.06 -20.16
C ALA A 712 -37.26 -34.86 -20.82
N ASP A 713 -38.35 -34.39 -20.21
CA ASP A 713 -39.16 -33.25 -20.66
C ASP A 713 -39.50 -32.34 -19.45
N PRO A 714 -38.82 -31.18 -19.28
CA PRO A 714 -37.70 -30.65 -20.08
C PRO A 714 -36.40 -31.46 -19.86
N MET A 715 -35.34 -31.19 -20.64
CA MET A 715 -34.01 -31.76 -20.35
C MET A 715 -33.36 -31.06 -19.16
N VAL A 716 -33.43 -29.73 -19.12
CA VAL A 716 -32.93 -28.89 -18.02
C VAL A 716 -34.07 -28.00 -17.53
N ASN A 717 -34.30 -28.00 -16.22
CA ASN A 717 -35.33 -27.21 -15.55
C ASN A 717 -34.68 -26.37 -14.45
N ASN A 718 -34.64 -25.05 -14.61
CA ASN A 718 -34.40 -24.12 -13.51
C ASN A 718 -35.73 -23.51 -13.08
N ASN A 719 -35.98 -23.47 -11.77
CA ASN A 719 -37.20 -22.95 -11.17
C ASN A 719 -36.87 -22.12 -9.93
N GLY A 720 -36.58 -20.84 -10.15
CA GLY A 720 -36.27 -19.87 -9.09
C GLY A 720 -34.85 -19.96 -8.52
N LYS A 721 -33.83 -20.27 -9.33
CA LYS A 721 -32.41 -20.24 -8.93
C LYS A 721 -31.59 -19.26 -9.76
N ASN A 722 -30.80 -18.41 -9.10
CA ASN A 722 -29.99 -17.36 -9.73
C ASN A 722 -28.62 -17.87 -10.20
N PHE A 723 -27.98 -17.12 -11.09
CA PHE A 723 -26.60 -17.36 -11.57
C PHE A 723 -26.39 -18.74 -12.21
N PHE A 724 -27.40 -19.23 -12.93
CA PHE A 724 -27.30 -20.50 -13.65
C PHE A 724 -26.47 -20.34 -14.93
N TRP A 725 -25.38 -21.11 -15.05
CA TRP A 725 -24.52 -21.14 -16.24
C TRP A 725 -24.71 -22.42 -17.04
N LEU A 726 -24.87 -22.31 -18.36
CA LEU A 726 -25.09 -23.46 -19.24
C LEU A 726 -24.31 -23.34 -20.56
N GLN A 727 -23.44 -24.34 -20.80
CA GLN A 727 -22.69 -24.55 -22.06
C GLN A 727 -22.82 -26.01 -22.52
N GLY A 728 -23.02 -26.25 -23.82
CA GLY A 728 -23.02 -27.61 -24.38
C GLY A 728 -23.93 -27.82 -25.58
N ASN A 729 -24.20 -29.10 -25.90
CA ASN A 729 -24.99 -29.50 -27.07
C ASN A 729 -26.14 -30.44 -26.65
N PHE A 730 -27.38 -30.01 -26.87
CA PHE A 730 -28.61 -30.64 -26.40
C PHE A 730 -29.49 -31.07 -27.59
N ASP A 731 -29.61 -32.38 -27.80
CA ASP A 731 -30.45 -32.99 -28.83
C ASP A 731 -31.78 -33.46 -28.22
N GLY A 732 -32.85 -32.72 -28.47
CA GLY A 732 -34.21 -33.03 -28.04
C GLY A 732 -34.79 -34.32 -28.65
N ASN A 733 -34.09 -34.93 -29.61
CA ASN A 733 -34.34 -36.28 -30.12
C ASN A 733 -35.74 -36.49 -30.74
N GLY A 734 -36.37 -35.45 -31.29
CA GLY A 734 -37.77 -35.49 -31.73
C GLY A 734 -38.13 -36.39 -32.92
N PRO A 735 -38.94 -37.44 -32.70
CA PRO A 735 -40.26 -37.60 -33.28
C PRO A 735 -41.33 -36.93 -32.37
N PRO A 736 -42.62 -36.95 -32.76
CA PRO A 736 -43.70 -36.49 -31.89
C PRO A 736 -43.76 -37.27 -30.55
N GLY A 737 -43.94 -36.56 -29.45
CA GLY A 737 -43.92 -37.06 -28.07
C GLY A 737 -42.56 -37.04 -27.37
N ALA A 738 -41.56 -36.30 -27.86
CA ALA A 738 -40.19 -36.34 -27.33
C ALA A 738 -39.93 -35.34 -26.18
N ILE A 739 -40.25 -34.06 -26.39
CA ILE A 739 -40.17 -32.98 -25.38
C ILE A 739 -41.29 -31.99 -25.68
N SER A 740 -42.39 -32.08 -24.94
CA SER A 740 -43.58 -31.26 -25.13
C SER A 740 -43.47 -29.86 -24.49
N THR A 741 -42.63 -29.69 -23.47
CA THR A 741 -42.38 -28.38 -22.86
C THR A 741 -41.30 -27.61 -23.65
N SER A 742 -40.06 -27.61 -23.17
CA SER A 742 -38.89 -27.02 -23.83
C SER A 742 -37.65 -27.86 -23.50
N ALA A 743 -36.62 -27.90 -24.36
CA ALA A 743 -35.41 -28.65 -24.01
C ALA A 743 -34.66 -27.99 -22.84
N ILE A 744 -34.44 -26.68 -22.93
CA ILE A 744 -33.97 -25.85 -21.81
C ILE A 744 -35.12 -24.97 -21.33
N ARG A 745 -35.47 -25.09 -20.04
CA ARG A 745 -36.58 -24.35 -19.42
C ARG A 745 -36.09 -23.65 -18.16
N ILE A 746 -36.24 -22.34 -18.11
CA ILE A 746 -35.86 -21.51 -16.95
C ILE A 746 -37.09 -20.69 -16.54
N VAL A 747 -37.48 -20.80 -15.27
CA VAL A 747 -38.68 -20.15 -14.70
C VAL A 747 -38.29 -19.32 -13.48
N GLY A 748 -38.76 -18.09 -13.46
CA GLY A 748 -38.48 -17.11 -12.42
C GLY A 748 -39.59 -16.92 -11.38
N PRO A 749 -39.51 -15.84 -10.58
CA PRO A 749 -38.44 -14.82 -10.60
C PRO A 749 -37.05 -15.44 -10.37
N SER A 750 -36.14 -15.22 -11.31
CA SER A 750 -34.71 -15.56 -11.16
C SER A 750 -33.86 -14.78 -12.17
N HIS A 751 -32.59 -14.58 -11.82
CA HIS A 751 -31.78 -13.47 -12.33
C HIS A 751 -30.34 -13.90 -12.66
N TYR A 752 -29.66 -13.13 -13.53
CA TYR A 752 -28.22 -13.24 -13.83
C TYR A 752 -27.75 -14.59 -14.39
N HIS A 753 -28.56 -15.23 -15.24
CA HIS A 753 -28.18 -16.49 -15.90
C HIS A 753 -27.23 -16.24 -17.09
N ARG A 754 -26.35 -17.20 -17.36
CA ARG A 754 -25.40 -17.17 -18.49
C ARG A 754 -25.57 -18.40 -19.38
N LEU A 755 -26.35 -18.23 -20.44
CA LEU A 755 -26.51 -19.20 -21.52
C LEU A 755 -25.43 -18.92 -22.57
N HIS A 756 -24.35 -19.72 -22.61
CA HIS A 756 -23.15 -19.38 -23.36
C HIS A 756 -22.61 -20.55 -24.19
N ASN A 757 -22.36 -20.32 -25.48
CA ASN A 757 -21.88 -21.34 -26.44
C ASN A 757 -22.73 -22.63 -26.35
N LEU A 758 -24.03 -22.44 -26.58
CA LEU A 758 -25.09 -23.40 -26.30
C LEU A 758 -25.83 -23.75 -27.59
N ASN A 759 -25.80 -25.03 -27.96
CA ASN A 759 -26.53 -25.57 -29.10
C ASN A 759 -27.72 -26.40 -28.62
N VAL A 760 -28.94 -26.11 -29.09
CA VAL A 760 -30.17 -26.84 -28.72
C VAL A 760 -31.03 -27.09 -29.96
N TRP A 761 -31.40 -28.35 -30.23
CA TRP A 761 -32.17 -28.68 -31.44
C TRP A 761 -33.05 -29.93 -31.30
N ASN A 762 -33.93 -30.17 -32.27
CA ASN A 762 -34.86 -31.33 -32.31
C ASN A 762 -35.87 -31.40 -31.14
N THR A 763 -36.23 -30.27 -30.53
CA THR A 763 -37.32 -30.22 -29.53
C THR A 763 -38.68 -30.38 -30.22
N GLU A 764 -39.71 -30.90 -29.54
CA GLU A 764 -41.07 -30.81 -30.08
C GLU A 764 -41.69 -29.46 -29.73
N GLY A 765 -42.01 -29.24 -28.46
CA GLY A 765 -42.58 -27.99 -27.94
C GLY A 765 -44.05 -27.76 -28.33
N THR A 766 -44.50 -26.52 -28.11
CA THR A 766 -45.84 -26.01 -28.41
C THR A 766 -45.76 -24.54 -28.81
N VAL A 767 -46.86 -23.95 -29.28
CA VAL A 767 -46.94 -22.56 -29.77
C VAL A 767 -46.30 -21.49 -28.85
N ASN A 768 -46.27 -21.70 -27.53
CA ASN A 768 -45.70 -20.76 -26.55
C ASN A 768 -44.44 -21.32 -25.83
N THR A 769 -43.85 -22.41 -26.34
CA THR A 769 -42.63 -23.03 -25.82
C THR A 769 -41.64 -23.29 -26.97
N GLY A 770 -40.50 -23.96 -26.76
CA GLY A 770 -39.49 -24.09 -27.82
C GLY A 770 -38.20 -24.80 -27.42
N ASN A 771 -37.13 -24.65 -28.18
CA ASN A 771 -35.83 -25.21 -27.79
C ASN A 771 -35.34 -24.62 -26.45
N ILE A 772 -35.43 -23.29 -26.30
CA ILE A 772 -35.09 -22.57 -25.07
C ILE A 772 -36.28 -21.69 -24.68
N HIS A 773 -36.67 -21.73 -23.41
CA HIS A 773 -37.79 -20.94 -22.88
C HIS A 773 -37.44 -20.30 -21.54
N LEU A 774 -37.47 -18.98 -21.53
CA LEU A 774 -37.27 -18.12 -20.36
C LEU A 774 -38.65 -17.58 -19.93
N ILE A 775 -39.07 -17.82 -18.70
CA ILE A 775 -40.34 -17.34 -18.12
C ILE A 775 -40.01 -16.51 -16.88
N ASP A 776 -40.41 -15.24 -16.85
CA ASP A 776 -40.20 -14.31 -15.71
C ASP A 776 -38.71 -14.17 -15.31
N ILE A 777 -37.82 -14.29 -16.29
CA ILE A 777 -36.37 -14.19 -16.16
C ILE A 777 -35.93 -12.77 -16.48
N THR A 778 -35.04 -12.22 -15.65
CA THR A 778 -34.50 -10.86 -15.83
C THR A 778 -32.99 -10.87 -15.74
N ASP A 779 -32.38 -9.80 -16.25
CA ASP A 779 -30.97 -9.44 -16.15
C ASP A 779 -30.05 -10.61 -16.48
N SER A 780 -30.32 -11.33 -17.58
CA SER A 780 -29.60 -12.54 -17.98
C SER A 780 -29.01 -12.43 -19.40
N LEU A 781 -27.88 -13.11 -19.63
CA LEU A 781 -27.10 -13.05 -20.87
C LEU A 781 -27.18 -14.38 -21.65
N ILE A 782 -27.61 -14.28 -22.89
CA ILE A 782 -27.79 -15.35 -23.86
C ILE A 782 -26.84 -15.09 -25.04
N SER A 783 -25.69 -15.76 -25.06
CA SER A 783 -24.56 -15.45 -25.93
C SER A 783 -24.05 -16.67 -26.71
N HIS A 784 -23.78 -16.49 -28.01
CA HIS A 784 -23.32 -17.57 -28.89
C HIS A 784 -24.25 -18.80 -28.89
N VAL A 785 -25.57 -18.55 -28.91
CA VAL A 785 -26.59 -19.60 -28.82
C VAL A 785 -27.10 -19.98 -30.21
N ARG A 786 -27.27 -21.28 -30.45
CA ARG A 786 -27.83 -21.82 -31.69
C ARG A 786 -29.02 -22.71 -31.37
N ALA A 787 -30.22 -22.23 -31.70
CA ALA A 787 -31.47 -22.96 -31.51
C ALA A 787 -32.07 -23.35 -32.88
N ALA A 788 -32.41 -24.61 -33.09
CA ALA A 788 -32.87 -25.11 -34.39
C ALA A 788 -33.94 -26.20 -34.30
N ASN A 789 -34.76 -26.35 -35.35
CA ASN A 789 -35.67 -27.48 -35.52
C ASN A 789 -36.56 -27.84 -34.29
N SER A 790 -37.20 -26.87 -33.65
CA SER A 790 -38.38 -27.17 -32.82
C SER A 790 -39.57 -27.47 -33.75
N THR A 791 -40.26 -28.60 -33.55
CA THR A 791 -41.22 -29.11 -34.55
C THR A 791 -42.67 -28.66 -34.35
N ASN A 792 -43.05 -28.30 -33.13
CA ASN A 792 -44.35 -27.74 -32.76
C ASN A 792 -44.23 -26.43 -31.95
N GLY A 793 -43.03 -26.03 -31.53
CA GLY A 793 -42.73 -24.77 -30.84
C GLY A 793 -41.72 -23.88 -31.57
N ASN A 794 -41.06 -23.00 -30.82
CA ASN A 794 -40.24 -21.88 -31.32
C ASN A 794 -38.73 -22.11 -31.12
N GLY A 795 -37.90 -21.22 -31.67
CA GLY A 795 -36.44 -21.22 -31.46
C GLY A 795 -36.06 -20.84 -30.03
N LEU A 796 -36.24 -19.56 -29.70
CA LEU A 796 -36.09 -18.98 -28.37
C LEU A 796 -37.40 -18.32 -27.95
N VAL A 797 -37.91 -18.63 -26.76
CA VAL A 797 -39.06 -17.96 -26.16
C VAL A 797 -38.62 -17.12 -24.97
N ILE A 798 -38.97 -15.83 -24.98
CA ILE A 798 -38.85 -14.92 -23.84
C ILE A 798 -40.27 -14.54 -23.41
N GLN A 799 -40.64 -14.90 -22.19
CA GLN A 799 -41.99 -14.73 -21.66
C GLN A 799 -41.98 -13.91 -20.37
N ASP A 800 -42.87 -12.92 -20.32
CA ASP A 800 -43.39 -12.38 -19.06
C ASP A 800 -44.82 -12.92 -18.84
N SER A 801 -45.05 -13.56 -17.70
CA SER A 801 -46.33 -14.19 -17.35
C SER A 801 -47.34 -13.22 -16.73
N GLY A 802 -46.91 -12.02 -16.36
CA GLY A 802 -47.71 -10.95 -15.76
C GLY A 802 -47.41 -10.74 -14.27
N GLY A 803 -46.64 -9.69 -13.95
CA GLY A 803 -46.31 -9.35 -12.56
C GLY A 803 -45.75 -7.93 -12.37
N THR A 804 -44.95 -7.76 -11.32
CA THR A 804 -44.14 -6.54 -11.06
C THR A 804 -42.74 -6.61 -11.66
N ASN A 805 -42.37 -7.77 -12.21
CA ASN A 805 -41.08 -8.00 -12.85
C ASN A 805 -41.17 -7.59 -14.32
N THR A 806 -40.02 -7.45 -14.97
CA THR A 806 -39.94 -7.10 -16.40
C THR A 806 -38.84 -7.94 -17.02
N ALA A 807 -39.10 -8.58 -18.17
CA ALA A 807 -38.19 -9.60 -18.74
C ALA A 807 -36.97 -9.00 -19.48
N ARG A 808 -36.19 -8.16 -18.79
CA ARG A 808 -34.98 -7.49 -19.28
C ARG A 808 -33.88 -8.51 -19.57
N ASN A 809 -33.49 -8.75 -20.81
CA ASN A 809 -32.51 -9.80 -21.14
C ASN A 809 -31.61 -9.35 -22.30
N ILE A 810 -30.45 -10.00 -22.45
CA ILE A 810 -29.49 -9.73 -23.53
C ILE A 810 -29.33 -10.99 -24.39
N VAL A 811 -29.65 -10.90 -25.69
CA VAL A 811 -29.39 -11.96 -26.68
C VAL A 811 -28.33 -11.47 -27.66
N ILE A 812 -27.19 -12.16 -27.77
CA ILE A 812 -26.05 -11.73 -28.57
C ILE A 812 -25.39 -12.87 -29.38
N SER A 813 -24.86 -12.54 -30.56
CA SER A 813 -24.05 -13.43 -31.42
C SER A 813 -24.72 -14.79 -31.70
N SER A 814 -26.05 -14.82 -31.78
CA SER A 814 -26.85 -16.04 -31.75
C SER A 814 -27.47 -16.35 -33.12
N THR A 815 -27.51 -17.63 -33.49
CA THR A 815 -28.05 -18.11 -34.78
C THR A 815 -29.26 -19.00 -34.54
N ILE A 816 -30.46 -18.43 -34.63
CA ILE A 816 -31.70 -19.13 -34.30
C ILE A 816 -32.46 -19.40 -35.61
N TYR A 817 -32.67 -20.66 -35.96
CA TYR A 817 -33.28 -21.02 -37.23
C TYR A 817 -34.28 -22.17 -37.11
N ASN A 818 -35.55 -21.82 -36.98
CA ASN A 818 -36.56 -22.73 -36.45
C ASN A 818 -37.58 -23.14 -37.50
N ASN A 819 -37.44 -24.36 -38.04
CA ASN A 819 -38.27 -24.88 -39.14
C ASN A 819 -39.79 -24.67 -39.00
N PHE A 820 -40.33 -24.54 -37.79
CA PHE A 820 -41.75 -24.34 -37.49
C PHE A 820 -41.92 -23.07 -36.64
N ASN A 821 -43.08 -22.40 -36.67
CA ASN A 821 -43.36 -21.18 -35.89
C ASN A 821 -42.22 -20.13 -35.95
N SER A 822 -42.04 -19.33 -34.88
CA SER A 822 -41.15 -18.19 -34.87
C SER A 822 -39.70 -18.53 -34.47
N GLY A 823 -38.75 -17.71 -34.93
CA GLY A 823 -37.35 -17.77 -34.50
C GLY A 823 -37.19 -17.31 -33.05
N LEU A 824 -37.41 -16.01 -32.81
CA LEU A 824 -37.61 -15.44 -31.48
C LEU A 824 -39.11 -15.17 -31.27
N HIS A 825 -39.64 -15.67 -30.16
CA HIS A 825 -41.04 -15.48 -29.77
C HIS A 825 -41.08 -14.76 -28.41
N ILE A 826 -41.69 -13.58 -28.38
CA ILE A 826 -41.80 -12.73 -27.19
C ILE A 826 -43.25 -12.80 -26.70
N VAL A 827 -43.47 -13.41 -25.54
CA VAL A 827 -44.79 -13.61 -24.93
C VAL A 827 -44.97 -12.60 -23.80
N ALA A 828 -45.49 -11.41 -24.11
CA ALA A 828 -45.68 -10.31 -23.18
C ALA A 828 -47.10 -10.29 -22.58
N ASN A 829 -47.38 -11.15 -21.60
CA ASN A 829 -48.66 -11.10 -20.89
C ASN A 829 -48.70 -9.91 -19.92
N GLY A 830 -47.63 -9.71 -19.15
CA GLY A 830 -47.22 -8.40 -18.64
C GLY A 830 -46.22 -7.75 -19.58
N MET A 831 -45.13 -7.18 -19.05
CA MET A 831 -44.27 -6.28 -19.82
C MET A 831 -42.87 -6.84 -20.00
N VAL A 832 -42.46 -6.98 -21.26
CA VAL A 832 -41.06 -7.25 -21.63
C VAL A 832 -40.42 -5.89 -21.87
N ASP A 833 -39.63 -5.43 -20.91
CA ASP A 833 -38.93 -4.15 -20.99
C ASP A 833 -37.43 -4.40 -21.12
N ASP A 834 -36.68 -3.43 -21.65
CA ASP A 834 -35.21 -3.42 -21.61
C ASP A 834 -34.55 -4.68 -22.24
N LEU A 835 -35.19 -5.27 -23.27
CA LEU A 835 -34.67 -6.42 -24.03
C LEU A 835 -33.70 -5.97 -25.13
N LEU A 836 -32.51 -6.53 -25.15
CA LEU A 836 -31.49 -6.30 -26.17
C LEU A 836 -31.31 -7.54 -27.04
N VAL A 837 -31.30 -7.38 -28.36
CA VAL A 837 -31.00 -8.46 -29.33
C VAL A 837 -29.97 -7.96 -30.33
N MET A 838 -28.80 -8.59 -30.36
CA MET A 838 -27.62 -8.01 -31.04
C MET A 838 -26.78 -9.01 -31.82
N ASN A 839 -26.20 -8.55 -32.94
CA ASN A 839 -25.27 -9.34 -33.77
C ASN A 839 -25.81 -10.75 -34.13
N SER A 840 -27.14 -10.87 -34.28
CA SER A 840 -27.85 -12.15 -34.27
C SER A 840 -28.65 -12.39 -35.55
N PHE A 841 -28.82 -13.67 -35.88
CA PHE A 841 -29.38 -14.15 -37.14
C PHE A 841 -30.60 -15.03 -36.89
N PHE A 842 -31.74 -14.64 -37.44
CA PHE A 842 -33.00 -15.38 -37.39
C PHE A 842 -33.35 -15.89 -38.79
N ASN A 843 -33.50 -17.21 -38.98
CA ASN A 843 -33.66 -17.76 -40.33
C ASN A 843 -34.59 -18.98 -40.49
N ALA A 844 -35.07 -19.19 -41.71
CA ALA A 844 -35.78 -20.40 -42.14
C ALA A 844 -37.02 -20.73 -41.27
N ASN A 845 -37.61 -19.69 -40.68
CA ASN A 845 -38.63 -19.81 -39.67
C ASN A 845 -39.96 -20.30 -40.29
N GLY A 846 -40.72 -21.11 -39.56
CA GLY A 846 -41.97 -21.68 -40.07
C GLY A 846 -43.12 -20.66 -40.16
N THR A 847 -43.12 -19.68 -39.28
CA THR A 847 -43.86 -18.41 -39.42
C THR A 847 -42.85 -17.27 -39.40
N ASP A 848 -42.71 -16.54 -38.30
CA ASP A 848 -42.11 -15.20 -38.29
C ASP A 848 -40.65 -15.24 -37.86
N GLY A 849 -39.87 -14.21 -38.22
CA GLY A 849 -38.49 -14.11 -37.74
C GLY A 849 -38.42 -13.82 -36.24
N ILE A 850 -39.01 -12.69 -35.89
CA ILE A 850 -39.20 -12.19 -34.52
C ILE A 850 -40.68 -11.84 -34.39
N PHE A 851 -41.35 -12.39 -33.37
CA PHE A 851 -42.79 -12.22 -33.12
C PHE A 851 -43.06 -11.73 -31.70
N VAL A 852 -43.96 -10.76 -31.53
CA VAL A 852 -44.49 -10.34 -30.23
C VAL A 852 -45.97 -10.69 -30.12
N ILE A 853 -46.33 -11.47 -29.09
CA ILE A 853 -47.72 -11.75 -28.71
C ILE A 853 -48.00 -11.26 -27.29
N SER A 854 -49.24 -10.84 -27.02
CA SER A 854 -49.64 -10.24 -25.75
C SER A 854 -51.00 -10.72 -25.26
N GLY A 855 -51.11 -10.87 -23.95
CA GLY A 855 -52.37 -11.07 -23.21
C GLY A 855 -52.94 -9.78 -22.61
N GLY A 856 -52.28 -8.64 -22.81
CA GLY A 856 -52.66 -7.33 -22.27
C GLY A 856 -51.49 -6.34 -22.15
N GLY A 857 -50.26 -6.84 -22.01
CA GLY A 857 -49.03 -6.04 -21.99
C GLY A 857 -48.37 -5.88 -23.36
N GLY A 858 -47.03 -5.84 -23.41
CA GLY A 858 -46.27 -5.59 -24.64
C GLY A 858 -44.76 -5.44 -24.43
N LEU A 859 -44.05 -5.08 -25.50
CA LEU A 859 -42.59 -4.89 -25.56
C LEU A 859 -42.21 -3.40 -25.45
N ARG A 860 -41.35 -3.00 -24.51
CA ARG A 860 -40.92 -1.59 -24.34
C ARG A 860 -39.42 -1.39 -24.15
N SER A 861 -38.94 -0.17 -24.42
CA SER A 861 -37.52 0.23 -24.25
C SER A 861 -36.54 -0.86 -24.69
N SER A 862 -36.78 -1.45 -25.87
CA SER A 862 -36.09 -2.66 -26.32
C SER A 862 -35.44 -2.42 -27.66
N MET A 863 -34.30 -3.05 -27.93
CA MET A 863 -33.51 -2.77 -29.13
C MET A 863 -32.99 -4.01 -29.85
N PHE A 864 -33.05 -3.93 -31.16
CA PHE A 864 -32.58 -4.95 -32.10
C PHE A 864 -31.51 -4.30 -32.97
N ALA A 865 -30.24 -4.46 -32.57
CA ALA A 865 -29.11 -3.83 -33.24
C ALA A 865 -28.29 -4.87 -34.02
N ASN A 866 -27.84 -4.57 -35.24
CA ASN A 866 -27.02 -5.49 -36.03
C ASN A 866 -27.71 -6.86 -36.30
N VAL A 867 -29.04 -6.89 -36.40
CA VAL A 867 -29.86 -8.12 -36.54
C VAL A 867 -30.20 -8.41 -38.00
N THR A 868 -30.06 -9.67 -38.42
CA THR A 868 -30.52 -10.16 -39.74
C THR A 868 -31.64 -11.17 -39.58
N VAL A 869 -32.80 -10.88 -40.17
CA VAL A 869 -33.92 -11.80 -40.33
C VAL A 869 -34.08 -12.17 -41.80
N ALA A 870 -34.15 -13.46 -42.12
CA ALA A 870 -34.39 -13.89 -43.50
C ALA A 870 -35.11 -15.25 -43.64
N ASN A 871 -35.71 -15.49 -44.81
CA ASN A 871 -36.33 -16.78 -45.17
C ASN A 871 -37.47 -17.24 -44.24
N SER A 872 -38.16 -16.32 -43.58
CA SER A 872 -39.34 -16.61 -42.74
C SER A 872 -40.54 -17.09 -43.57
N GLY A 873 -41.46 -17.83 -42.94
CA GLY A 873 -42.70 -18.36 -43.52
C GLY A 873 -43.91 -17.42 -43.41
N ALA A 874 -43.81 -16.34 -42.63
CA ALA A 874 -44.77 -15.25 -42.53
C ALA A 874 -44.01 -13.91 -42.53
N ASP A 875 -43.92 -13.18 -41.41
CA ASP A 875 -43.26 -11.87 -41.36
C ASP A 875 -41.76 -11.97 -40.99
N SER A 876 -40.98 -10.91 -41.24
CA SER A 876 -39.61 -10.81 -40.73
C SER A 876 -39.62 -10.29 -39.28
N PHE A 877 -40.07 -9.06 -39.07
CA PHE A 877 -40.27 -8.48 -37.73
C PHE A 877 -41.75 -8.15 -37.52
N ASP A 878 -42.45 -8.92 -36.66
CA ASP A 878 -43.84 -8.66 -36.27
C ASP A 878 -43.93 -8.18 -34.82
N PHE A 879 -44.21 -6.89 -34.63
CA PHE A 879 -44.47 -6.26 -33.33
C PHE A 879 -45.98 -6.12 -33.07
N GLY A 880 -46.70 -7.23 -33.30
CA GLY A 880 -48.13 -7.35 -33.51
C GLY A 880 -49.08 -7.09 -32.34
N ASN A 881 -50.33 -6.75 -32.69
CA ASN A 881 -51.56 -6.69 -31.87
C ASN A 881 -51.44 -6.12 -30.43
N THR A 882 -50.61 -5.09 -30.19
CA THR A 882 -50.63 -4.34 -28.93
C THR A 882 -50.34 -2.85 -29.13
N SER A 883 -51.15 -2.00 -28.51
CA SER A 883 -50.90 -0.56 -28.32
C SER A 883 -50.03 -0.25 -27.08
N SER A 884 -49.49 -1.30 -26.46
CA SER A 884 -48.55 -1.26 -25.33
C SER A 884 -47.09 -1.36 -25.78
N ASN A 885 -46.83 -1.74 -27.03
CA ASN A 885 -45.49 -1.83 -27.64
C ASN A 885 -44.91 -0.41 -27.84
N LYS A 886 -43.81 -0.03 -27.18
CA LYS A 886 -43.31 1.37 -27.18
C LYS A 886 -41.80 1.53 -27.01
N GLY A 887 -41.15 2.36 -27.82
CA GLY A 887 -39.70 2.57 -27.70
C GLY A 887 -38.87 1.42 -28.26
N ILE A 888 -39.41 0.68 -29.23
CA ILE A 888 -38.68 -0.37 -29.95
C ILE A 888 -37.69 0.30 -30.90
N SER A 889 -36.40 -0.04 -30.77
CA SER A 889 -35.31 0.54 -31.56
C SER A 889 -34.70 -0.51 -32.48
N LEU A 890 -34.99 -0.41 -33.78
CA LEU A 890 -34.36 -1.23 -34.81
C LEU A 890 -33.16 -0.47 -35.36
N ILE A 891 -31.96 -1.01 -35.24
CA ILE A 891 -30.71 -0.33 -35.60
C ILE A 891 -29.88 -1.26 -36.47
N ASN A 892 -29.47 -0.81 -37.64
CA ASN A 892 -28.61 -1.60 -38.53
C ASN A 892 -29.19 -2.99 -38.88
N VAL A 893 -30.48 -3.03 -39.24
CA VAL A 893 -31.25 -4.28 -39.40
C VAL A 893 -31.44 -4.71 -40.84
N ILE A 894 -31.51 -6.02 -41.06
CA ILE A 894 -31.81 -6.63 -42.36
C ILE A 894 -33.05 -7.52 -42.24
N ALA A 895 -34.02 -7.37 -43.14
CA ALA A 895 -35.24 -8.18 -43.24
C ALA A 895 -35.42 -8.67 -44.69
N MET A 896 -35.50 -9.99 -44.94
CA MET A 896 -35.70 -10.44 -46.33
C MET A 896 -36.35 -11.79 -46.61
N ASN A 897 -36.96 -11.89 -47.80
CA ASN A 897 -37.44 -13.12 -48.43
C ASN A 897 -38.42 -13.91 -47.52
N ALA A 898 -39.46 -13.22 -47.06
CA ALA A 898 -40.60 -13.84 -46.40
C ALA A 898 -41.91 -13.46 -47.13
N PRO A 899 -42.97 -14.29 -47.12
CA PRO A 899 -44.18 -13.99 -47.86
C PRO A 899 -45.01 -12.84 -47.24
N GLY A 900 -44.86 -12.60 -45.95
CA GLY A 900 -45.51 -11.52 -45.22
C GLY A 900 -44.78 -10.18 -45.35
N THR A 901 -44.81 -9.40 -44.29
CA THR A 901 -44.24 -8.05 -44.18
C THR A 901 -42.78 -8.07 -43.68
N GLY A 902 -41.98 -7.07 -44.08
CA GLY A 902 -40.60 -6.87 -43.62
C GLY A 902 -40.54 -6.39 -42.16
N ILE A 903 -41.17 -5.26 -41.87
CA ILE A 903 -41.33 -4.73 -40.51
C ILE A 903 -42.79 -4.30 -40.32
N LEU A 904 -43.48 -4.92 -39.36
CA LEU A 904 -44.85 -4.57 -38.97
C LEU A 904 -44.86 -3.95 -37.57
N PHE A 905 -45.43 -2.74 -37.46
CA PHE A 905 -45.73 -2.11 -36.17
C PHE A 905 -47.24 -2.00 -35.97
N ALA A 906 -47.75 -2.64 -34.90
CA ALA A 906 -49.18 -2.70 -34.61
C ALA A 906 -49.82 -1.36 -34.17
N ASN A 907 -51.14 -1.27 -34.33
CA ASN A 907 -51.93 -0.09 -34.03
C ASN A 907 -51.68 0.47 -32.61
N GLY A 908 -51.30 1.75 -32.53
CA GLY A 908 -51.05 2.46 -31.28
C GLY A 908 -49.66 2.22 -30.68
N SER A 909 -48.80 1.43 -31.32
CA SER A 909 -47.37 1.33 -30.99
C SER A 909 -46.68 2.69 -31.23
N ASN A 910 -45.82 3.17 -30.33
CA ASN A 910 -45.28 4.55 -30.43
C ASN A 910 -43.89 4.75 -29.80
N SER A 911 -43.27 5.90 -30.10
CA SER A 911 -41.88 6.24 -29.72
C SER A 911 -40.83 5.25 -30.24
N ASN A 912 -41.18 4.40 -31.22
CA ASN A 912 -40.25 3.48 -31.85
C ASN A 912 -39.28 4.24 -32.76
N GLN A 913 -38.19 3.58 -33.18
CA GLN A 913 -37.27 4.11 -34.17
C GLN A 913 -36.69 3.01 -35.06
N VAL A 914 -36.47 3.34 -36.33
CA VAL A 914 -35.82 2.47 -37.33
C VAL A 914 -34.68 3.27 -37.95
N ILE A 915 -33.45 2.87 -37.61
CA ILE A 915 -32.22 3.58 -37.96
C ILE A 915 -31.37 2.63 -38.78
N ASP A 916 -31.09 2.98 -40.03
CA ASP A 916 -30.26 2.22 -40.95
C ASP A 916 -30.74 0.77 -41.19
N SER A 917 -31.43 0.52 -42.30
CA SER A 917 -32.08 -0.76 -42.58
C SER A 917 -32.05 -1.19 -44.04
N ALA A 918 -32.11 -2.50 -44.27
CA ALA A 918 -32.28 -3.09 -45.61
C ALA A 918 -33.45 -4.10 -45.61
N ILE A 919 -34.48 -3.83 -46.41
CA ILE A 919 -35.72 -4.62 -46.46
C ILE A 919 -35.98 -5.09 -47.89
N ALA A 920 -36.03 -6.41 -48.09
CA ALA A 920 -35.99 -7.00 -49.44
C ALA A 920 -36.92 -8.21 -49.63
N LEU A 921 -37.50 -8.36 -50.84
CA LEU A 921 -38.16 -9.61 -51.27
C LEU A 921 -39.37 -10.06 -50.42
N HIS A 922 -40.13 -9.11 -49.88
CA HIS A 922 -41.41 -9.36 -49.21
C HIS A 922 -42.60 -9.26 -50.19
N THR A 923 -43.76 -9.86 -49.84
CA THR A 923 -44.95 -9.87 -50.70
C THR A 923 -46.26 -9.33 -50.09
N THR A 924 -46.31 -9.04 -48.80
CA THR A 924 -47.38 -8.18 -48.24
C THR A 924 -46.97 -6.71 -48.36
N ALA A 925 -45.90 -6.31 -47.67
CA ALA A 925 -45.26 -4.99 -47.78
C ALA A 925 -43.78 -5.09 -47.35
N LEU A 926 -42.99 -4.04 -47.59
CA LEU A 926 -41.69 -3.90 -46.93
C LEU A 926 -41.90 -3.41 -45.50
N ILE A 927 -42.75 -2.40 -45.31
CA ILE A 927 -43.13 -1.86 -43.99
C ILE A 927 -44.65 -1.74 -43.89
N ASP A 928 -45.22 -2.15 -42.76
CA ASP A 928 -46.63 -1.96 -42.42
C ASP A 928 -46.74 -1.14 -41.13
N MET A 929 -47.38 0.02 -41.21
CA MET A 929 -47.62 0.94 -40.09
C MET A 929 -49.11 0.97 -39.80
N ASP A 930 -49.58 -0.04 -39.07
CA ASP A 930 -50.98 -0.29 -38.76
C ASP A 930 -51.65 0.95 -38.12
N SER A 931 -52.76 1.42 -38.70
CA SER A 931 -53.16 2.84 -38.70
C SER A 931 -53.30 3.48 -37.29
N GLY A 932 -52.22 4.11 -36.82
CA GLY A 932 -52.06 4.59 -35.44
C GLY A 932 -50.70 4.24 -34.81
N ALA A 933 -49.89 3.41 -35.47
CA ALA A 933 -48.49 3.17 -35.13
C ALA A 933 -47.60 4.40 -35.42
N GLN A 934 -46.51 4.58 -34.68
CA GLN A 934 -45.53 5.66 -34.88
C GLN A 934 -44.10 5.17 -34.70
N ALA A 935 -43.22 5.53 -35.63
CA ALA A 935 -41.77 5.33 -35.52
C ALA A 935 -41.00 6.50 -36.14
N TYR A 936 -39.85 6.83 -35.57
CA TYR A 936 -38.90 7.78 -36.17
C TYR A 936 -37.94 7.01 -37.10
N PHE A 937 -37.92 7.35 -38.38
CA PHE A 937 -37.06 6.71 -39.37
C PHE A 937 -35.85 7.61 -39.67
N SER A 938 -34.64 7.04 -39.65
CA SER A 938 -33.38 7.76 -39.83
C SER A 938 -32.32 6.93 -40.56
N GLY A 939 -31.26 7.58 -41.04
CA GLY A 939 -30.15 6.92 -41.75
C GLY A 939 -30.54 6.46 -43.16
N LYS A 940 -29.98 5.34 -43.63
CA LYS A 940 -30.26 4.75 -44.94
C LYS A 940 -31.35 3.68 -44.86
N MET A 941 -32.33 3.75 -45.76
CA MET A 941 -33.35 2.72 -45.89
C MET A 941 -33.29 2.10 -47.29
N VAL A 942 -32.60 0.96 -47.40
CA VAL A 942 -32.39 0.23 -48.66
C VAL A 942 -33.59 -0.70 -48.90
N LEU A 943 -34.36 -0.44 -49.96
CA LEU A 943 -35.61 -1.14 -50.24
C LEU A 943 -35.54 -1.91 -51.57
N PHE A 944 -35.92 -3.19 -51.55
CA PHE A 944 -36.08 -4.03 -52.74
C PHE A 944 -37.45 -4.73 -52.72
N SER A 945 -38.32 -4.45 -53.69
CA SER A 945 -39.65 -5.08 -53.79
C SER A 945 -39.91 -5.69 -55.16
N ALA A 946 -40.66 -6.80 -55.16
CA ALA A 946 -41.34 -7.35 -56.34
C ALA A 946 -42.87 -7.16 -56.26
N ALA A 947 -43.37 -6.61 -55.15
CA ALA A 947 -44.76 -6.21 -54.93
C ALA A 947 -44.98 -4.74 -55.37
N PRO A 948 -46.21 -4.33 -55.72
CA PRO A 948 -46.50 -2.97 -56.17
C PRO A 948 -46.33 -1.93 -55.04
N ASP A 949 -46.78 -2.28 -53.84
CA ASP A 949 -46.86 -1.38 -52.70
C ASP A 949 -45.65 -1.64 -51.78
N LYS A 950 -44.89 -0.60 -51.43
CA LYS A 950 -43.66 -0.73 -50.61
C LYS A 950 -43.95 -0.54 -49.13
N CYS A 951 -44.78 0.45 -48.80
CA CYS A 951 -45.23 0.74 -47.44
C CYS A 951 -46.77 0.79 -47.45
N ILE A 952 -47.42 0.27 -46.41
CA ILE A 952 -48.89 0.18 -46.33
C ILE A 952 -49.43 0.64 -44.96
N ASN A 953 -50.73 0.93 -44.91
CA ASN A 953 -51.52 1.40 -43.76
C ASN A 953 -51.07 2.73 -43.10
N VAL A 954 -49.97 3.32 -43.60
CA VAL A 954 -49.38 4.59 -43.17
C VAL A 954 -50.36 5.77 -43.15
N GLY A 955 -49.96 6.82 -42.44
CA GLY A 955 -50.71 8.07 -42.36
C GLY A 955 -49.90 9.18 -41.69
N THR A 956 -50.50 10.37 -41.60
CA THR A 956 -49.83 11.57 -41.06
C THR A 956 -49.40 11.37 -39.60
N GLY A 957 -48.12 11.51 -39.32
CA GLY A 957 -47.51 11.28 -38.01
C GLY A 957 -47.12 9.82 -37.74
N THR A 958 -47.13 8.93 -38.74
CA THR A 958 -46.57 7.58 -38.60
C THR A 958 -45.04 7.57 -38.75
N GLY A 959 -44.48 8.54 -39.50
CA GLY A 959 -43.04 8.70 -39.74
C GLY A 959 -42.57 8.29 -41.14
N ILE A 960 -43.43 7.65 -41.93
CA ILE A 960 -43.27 7.43 -43.38
C ILE A 960 -44.57 7.79 -44.10
N ASP A 961 -44.47 8.23 -45.35
CA ASP A 961 -45.61 8.40 -46.27
C ASP A 961 -45.67 7.26 -47.30
N ASP A 962 -46.82 7.07 -47.93
CA ASP A 962 -47.03 6.25 -49.15
C ASP A 962 -47.48 7.17 -50.29
N THR A 963 -46.71 8.25 -50.47
CA THR A 963 -46.69 8.96 -51.74
C THR A 963 -46.39 7.96 -52.86
N PRO A 964 -47.28 7.78 -53.86
CA PRO A 964 -47.50 6.50 -54.52
C PRO A 964 -46.26 5.65 -54.84
N GLY A 965 -45.96 4.71 -53.94
CA GLY A 965 -44.92 3.71 -54.11
C GLY A 965 -43.51 4.12 -53.68
N GLU A 966 -43.28 5.24 -53.00
CA GLU A 966 -41.98 5.60 -52.41
C GLU A 966 -42.14 6.01 -50.93
N CYS A 967 -41.46 5.26 -50.03
CA CYS A 967 -41.63 5.31 -48.57
C CYS A 967 -40.91 6.52 -47.93
N ASP A 968 -41.28 7.72 -48.37
CA ASP A 968 -40.57 8.95 -48.05
C ASP A 968 -40.77 9.41 -46.58
N PRO A 969 -39.92 10.31 -46.05
CA PRO A 969 -40.02 10.79 -44.67
C PRO A 969 -41.29 11.61 -44.39
N ASP A 970 -42.03 11.22 -43.35
CA ASP A 970 -43.13 11.99 -42.77
C ASP A 970 -42.75 12.58 -41.40
N GLY A 971 -43.39 13.70 -41.04
CA GLY A 971 -43.26 14.34 -39.74
C GLY A 971 -41.85 14.86 -39.43
N SER A 972 -41.10 14.09 -38.64
CA SER A 972 -39.74 14.41 -38.20
C SER A 972 -38.69 13.37 -38.60
N SER A 973 -39.06 12.36 -39.39
CA SER A 973 -38.11 11.40 -39.96
C SER A 973 -37.13 12.08 -40.91
N ASP A 974 -35.91 11.56 -40.99
CA ASP A 974 -34.83 12.09 -41.82
C ASP A 974 -34.05 11.02 -42.60
N HIS A 975 -34.66 9.84 -42.79
CA HIS A 975 -34.08 8.76 -43.58
C HIS A 975 -33.94 9.10 -45.06
N THR A 976 -32.96 8.46 -45.71
CA THR A 976 -32.82 8.45 -47.17
C THR A 976 -33.26 7.11 -47.74
N VAL A 977 -34.34 7.12 -48.53
CA VAL A 977 -34.80 5.94 -49.28
C VAL A 977 -33.81 5.63 -50.40
N ILE A 978 -33.33 4.39 -50.47
CA ILE A 978 -32.49 3.88 -51.56
C ILE A 978 -33.22 2.70 -52.21
N LEU A 979 -33.73 2.91 -53.41
CA LEU A 979 -34.45 1.88 -54.16
C LEU A 979 -33.46 1.01 -54.94
N PHE A 980 -33.09 -0.14 -54.38
CA PHE A 980 -32.13 -1.03 -55.01
C PHE A 980 -32.82 -1.88 -56.09
N ASN A 981 -32.33 -1.79 -57.33
CA ASN A 981 -32.91 -2.46 -58.49
C ASN A 981 -31.83 -3.22 -59.27
N ASP A 982 -31.31 -4.29 -58.68
CA ASP A 982 -30.36 -5.20 -59.32
C ASP A 982 -31.05 -6.46 -59.87
N ALA A 983 -30.55 -6.94 -61.00
CA ALA A 983 -31.08 -8.11 -61.70
C ALA A 983 -30.55 -9.40 -61.07
N ASP A 984 -31.29 -9.93 -60.10
CA ASP A 984 -30.99 -11.16 -59.33
C ASP A 984 -29.75 -11.02 -58.41
N PRO A 985 -29.92 -10.56 -57.15
CA PRO A 985 -28.87 -10.59 -56.13
C PRO A 985 -28.32 -11.99 -55.81
N GLY A 986 -29.01 -13.06 -56.23
CA GLY A 986 -28.53 -14.44 -56.19
C GLY A 986 -27.72 -14.88 -57.42
N SER A 987 -27.60 -14.04 -58.46
CA SER A 987 -26.83 -14.35 -59.66
C SER A 987 -25.32 -14.29 -59.39
N ALA A 988 -24.53 -14.87 -60.31
CA ALA A 988 -23.06 -14.82 -60.25
C ALA A 988 -22.48 -13.41 -60.50
N ASN A 989 -23.30 -12.43 -60.90
CA ASN A 989 -22.88 -11.06 -61.20
C ASN A 989 -23.55 -9.99 -60.33
N GLY A 990 -24.65 -10.31 -59.63
CA GLY A 990 -25.43 -9.36 -58.82
C GLY A 990 -24.85 -9.13 -57.41
N GLY A 991 -25.08 -7.95 -56.86
CA GLY A 991 -24.72 -7.56 -55.49
C GLY A 991 -25.69 -8.12 -54.45
N GLY A 992 -25.22 -8.45 -53.25
CA GLY A 992 -26.04 -9.04 -52.18
C GLY A 992 -25.30 -10.12 -51.41
N PHE A 993 -25.87 -11.33 -51.35
CA PHE A 993 -25.39 -12.40 -50.46
C PHE A 993 -24.69 -13.52 -51.22
N VAL A 994 -23.76 -14.21 -50.56
CA VAL A 994 -23.00 -15.35 -51.12
C VAL A 994 -23.94 -16.44 -51.64
N GLY A 995 -24.99 -16.76 -50.88
CA GLY A 995 -26.06 -17.66 -51.30
C GLY A 995 -25.76 -19.14 -50.98
N PRO A 996 -26.31 -20.09 -51.74
CA PRO A 996 -26.22 -21.51 -51.37
C PRO A 996 -24.85 -22.12 -51.65
N TYR A 997 -24.25 -22.72 -50.62
CA TYR A 997 -22.89 -23.23 -50.64
C TYR A 997 -22.78 -24.55 -51.41
N GLY A 998 -21.93 -24.60 -52.45
CA GLY A 998 -21.51 -25.86 -53.08
C GLY A 998 -22.50 -26.52 -54.07
N GLY A 999 -23.54 -25.80 -54.49
CA GLY A 999 -24.48 -26.24 -55.53
C GLY A 999 -25.53 -27.28 -55.06
N ASN A 1000 -26.37 -27.73 -56.00
CA ASN A 1000 -27.62 -28.50 -55.75
C ASN A 1000 -27.42 -29.97 -55.26
N ASN A 1001 -26.37 -30.27 -54.50
CA ASN A 1001 -26.13 -31.59 -53.92
C ASN A 1001 -27.15 -31.87 -52.79
N PRO A 1002 -27.89 -32.99 -52.82
CA PRO A 1002 -28.90 -33.28 -51.81
C PRO A 1002 -28.28 -33.80 -50.51
N TYR A 1003 -28.52 -33.11 -49.41
CA TYR A 1003 -28.20 -33.58 -48.06
C TYR A 1003 -29.32 -34.49 -47.51
N SER A 1004 -28.96 -35.48 -46.70
CA SER A 1004 -29.88 -36.45 -46.11
C SER A 1004 -30.52 -35.92 -44.81
N LEU A 1005 -31.68 -36.47 -44.43
CA LEU A 1005 -32.50 -36.02 -43.30
C LEU A 1005 -31.80 -36.10 -41.92
N GLY A 1006 -30.65 -36.77 -41.82
CA GLY A 1006 -29.75 -36.65 -40.68
C GLY A 1006 -28.94 -35.36 -40.74
N LEU A 1007 -29.63 -34.21 -40.76
CA LEU A 1007 -29.00 -32.89 -40.89
C LEU A 1007 -28.17 -32.56 -39.63
N ASN A 1008 -26.97 -32.01 -39.85
CA ASN A 1008 -26.09 -31.60 -38.76
C ASN A 1008 -26.41 -30.16 -38.35
N TRP A 1009 -27.38 -30.00 -37.44
CA TRP A 1009 -27.86 -28.69 -36.98
C TRP A 1009 -26.82 -27.82 -36.25
N VAL A 1010 -25.65 -28.36 -35.93
CA VAL A 1010 -24.62 -27.67 -35.11
C VAL A 1010 -23.28 -27.47 -35.84
N GLY A 1011 -22.80 -28.48 -36.58
CA GLY A 1011 -21.48 -28.47 -37.21
C GLY A 1011 -21.41 -27.75 -38.56
N LEU A 1012 -21.90 -26.51 -38.62
CA LEU A 1012 -21.75 -25.60 -39.77
C LEU A 1012 -20.54 -24.68 -39.55
N GLY A 1013 -19.79 -24.39 -40.62
CA GLY A 1013 -18.43 -23.84 -40.53
C GLY A 1013 -18.32 -22.34 -40.23
N ALA A 1014 -19.44 -21.62 -40.22
CA ALA A 1014 -19.52 -20.18 -39.96
C ALA A 1014 -20.80 -19.83 -39.18
N PRO A 1015 -20.87 -18.68 -38.49
CA PRO A 1015 -22.06 -18.26 -37.75
C PRO A 1015 -23.23 -17.90 -38.69
N TYR A 1016 -22.93 -17.36 -39.87
CA TYR A 1016 -23.87 -17.02 -40.94
C TYR A 1016 -24.19 -18.19 -41.89
N GLN A 1017 -23.80 -19.43 -41.54
CA GLN A 1017 -24.17 -20.65 -42.26
C GLN A 1017 -25.32 -21.39 -41.57
N MET A 1018 -26.23 -21.93 -42.36
CA MET A 1018 -27.51 -22.50 -41.91
C MET A 1018 -28.09 -23.54 -42.86
N TRP A 1019 -29.02 -24.37 -42.38
CA TRP A 1019 -29.81 -25.25 -43.25
C TRP A 1019 -31.06 -24.55 -43.77
N GLY A 1020 -31.32 -24.71 -45.06
CA GLY A 1020 -32.55 -24.27 -45.71
C GLY A 1020 -32.84 -25.08 -46.97
N ARG A 1021 -34.04 -24.92 -47.54
CA ARG A 1021 -34.46 -25.67 -48.75
C ARG A 1021 -33.59 -25.32 -49.98
N VAL A 1022 -33.47 -26.25 -50.93
CA VAL A 1022 -32.84 -25.97 -52.24
C VAL A 1022 -33.68 -25.00 -53.08
N GLY A 1023 -33.06 -23.89 -53.52
CA GLY A 1023 -33.65 -22.88 -54.40
C GLY A 1023 -32.74 -21.66 -54.62
N SER A 1024 -33.25 -20.67 -55.36
CA SER A 1024 -32.68 -19.30 -55.41
C SER A 1024 -33.50 -18.37 -54.52
N LEU A 1025 -32.81 -17.44 -53.83
CA LEU A 1025 -33.37 -16.34 -53.04
C LEU A 1025 -34.49 -15.57 -53.75
N VAL A 1026 -34.40 -15.43 -55.09
CA VAL A 1026 -35.09 -14.38 -55.85
C VAL A 1026 -36.20 -14.91 -56.79
N GLY A 1027 -36.40 -16.23 -56.85
CA GLY A 1027 -37.43 -16.84 -57.71
C GLY A 1027 -38.88 -16.45 -57.33
N THR A 1028 -39.77 -16.30 -58.31
CA THR A 1028 -41.13 -15.74 -58.15
C THR A 1028 -42.17 -16.66 -57.47
N SER A 1029 -41.78 -17.83 -56.96
CA SER A 1029 -42.63 -18.74 -56.19
C SER A 1029 -42.31 -18.65 -54.69
N ILE A 1030 -42.93 -17.69 -54.01
CA ILE A 1030 -42.54 -17.24 -52.66
C ILE A 1030 -42.84 -18.29 -51.56
N ALA A 1031 -43.89 -19.10 -51.73
CA ALA A 1031 -44.39 -20.08 -50.74
C ALA A 1031 -43.49 -21.33 -50.52
N ILE A 1032 -42.16 -21.20 -50.60
CA ILE A 1032 -41.24 -22.34 -50.75
C ILE A 1032 -39.99 -22.30 -49.84
N ARG A 1033 -39.52 -21.15 -49.32
CA ARG A 1033 -38.06 -20.96 -49.09
C ARG A 1033 -37.44 -21.07 -47.69
N GLY A 1034 -38.19 -21.22 -46.59
CA GLY A 1034 -37.60 -21.44 -45.26
C GLY A 1034 -37.35 -22.91 -44.94
N ARG A 1035 -38.33 -23.50 -44.25
CA ARG A 1035 -38.39 -24.85 -43.68
C ARG A 1035 -37.75 -25.98 -44.50
N CYS A 1036 -36.91 -26.77 -43.83
CA CYS A 1036 -36.26 -27.96 -44.38
C CYS A 1036 -37.17 -29.21 -44.46
N GLU A 1037 -38.11 -29.37 -43.53
CA GLU A 1037 -38.97 -30.57 -43.43
C GLU A 1037 -40.46 -30.22 -43.35
N GLU A 1038 -41.27 -30.69 -44.31
CA GLU A 1038 -42.73 -30.50 -44.29
C GLU A 1038 -43.49 -31.77 -43.88
N PRO A 1039 -44.29 -31.74 -42.79
CA PRO A 1039 -45.30 -32.74 -42.53
C PRO A 1039 -46.37 -32.73 -43.63
N GLY A 1040 -46.81 -33.92 -44.08
CA GLY A 1040 -47.93 -34.08 -45.01
C GLY A 1040 -47.65 -33.86 -46.51
N PHE A 1041 -46.64 -33.08 -46.91
CA PHE A 1041 -46.37 -32.80 -48.33
C PHE A 1041 -45.40 -33.81 -48.99
N THR A 1042 -45.89 -34.54 -50.00
CA THR A 1042 -45.11 -35.52 -50.78
C THR A 1042 -44.62 -34.95 -52.12
N PHE A 1043 -43.72 -33.95 -52.08
CA PHE A 1043 -42.98 -33.53 -53.28
C PHE A 1043 -41.78 -34.47 -53.54
N PRO A 1044 -41.49 -34.86 -54.81
CA PRO A 1044 -40.43 -35.82 -55.14
C PRO A 1044 -38.99 -35.28 -54.99
N ASN A 1045 -38.82 -34.05 -54.50
CA ASN A 1045 -37.52 -33.39 -54.32
C ASN A 1045 -37.39 -32.80 -52.91
N ARG A 1046 -37.42 -33.66 -51.88
CA ARG A 1046 -36.91 -33.29 -50.53
C ARG A 1046 -35.42 -33.02 -50.64
N ARG A 1047 -35.00 -31.75 -50.61
CA ARG A 1047 -33.60 -31.34 -50.66
C ARG A 1047 -33.38 -30.08 -49.82
N CYS A 1048 -32.51 -30.18 -48.83
CA CYS A 1048 -31.89 -29.04 -48.17
C CYS A 1048 -30.48 -28.81 -48.71
N GLN A 1049 -29.96 -27.60 -48.52
CA GLN A 1049 -28.59 -27.19 -48.79
C GLN A 1049 -28.07 -26.33 -47.64
N ASN A 1050 -26.74 -26.24 -47.51
CA ASN A 1050 -26.12 -25.24 -46.65
C ASN A 1050 -26.26 -23.87 -47.34
N TRP A 1051 -26.79 -22.89 -46.63
CA TRP A 1051 -26.93 -21.51 -47.07
C TRP A 1051 -25.88 -20.65 -46.38
N ASP A 1052 -25.27 -19.73 -47.12
CA ASP A 1052 -24.28 -18.79 -46.64
C ASP A 1052 -24.81 -17.35 -46.84
N LEU A 1053 -25.07 -16.67 -45.73
CA LEU A 1053 -25.61 -15.30 -45.71
C LEU A 1053 -24.55 -14.24 -45.36
N ALA A 1054 -23.27 -14.50 -45.67
CA ALA A 1054 -22.30 -13.42 -45.81
C ALA A 1054 -22.63 -12.54 -47.04
N LEU A 1055 -22.27 -11.25 -46.97
CA LEU A 1055 -22.31 -10.31 -48.09
C LEU A 1055 -21.18 -10.59 -49.08
N LYS A 1056 -21.48 -10.53 -50.39
CA LYS A 1056 -20.49 -10.53 -51.48
C LYS A 1056 -19.72 -9.21 -51.52
N SER A 1057 -18.45 -9.24 -51.92
CA SER A 1057 -17.62 -8.04 -52.16
C SER A 1057 -18.24 -6.96 -53.08
N SER A 1058 -19.14 -7.35 -54.00
CA SER A 1058 -19.87 -6.46 -54.90
C SER A 1058 -21.00 -5.64 -54.23
N SER A 1059 -21.32 -5.89 -52.97
CA SER A 1059 -22.52 -5.37 -52.27
C SER A 1059 -22.27 -3.99 -51.66
N ILE A 1060 -21.76 -3.06 -52.46
CA ILE A 1060 -21.16 -1.79 -51.99
C ILE A 1060 -22.07 -0.97 -51.07
N GLU A 1061 -23.37 -0.94 -51.32
CA GLU A 1061 -24.35 -0.20 -50.51
C GLU A 1061 -24.58 -0.83 -49.12
N LEU A 1062 -24.49 -2.16 -49.03
CA LEU A 1062 -24.60 -2.91 -47.78
C LEU A 1062 -23.27 -3.01 -47.04
N LEU A 1063 -22.13 -2.81 -47.71
CA LEU A 1063 -20.79 -3.02 -47.14
C LEU A 1063 -20.05 -1.75 -46.70
N ASN A 1064 -20.21 -0.65 -47.43
CA ASN A 1064 -19.55 0.63 -47.13
C ASN A 1064 -20.54 1.77 -47.41
N GLY A 1065 -21.71 1.67 -46.77
CA GLY A 1065 -22.81 2.60 -46.99
C GLY A 1065 -22.63 3.93 -46.25
N LEU A 1066 -22.00 3.92 -45.08
CA LEU A 1066 -22.02 5.04 -44.15
C LEU A 1066 -20.72 5.86 -44.17
N SER A 1067 -20.83 7.16 -43.87
CA SER A 1067 -19.69 8.06 -43.71
C SER A 1067 -18.97 7.81 -42.38
N CYS A 1068 -17.74 8.33 -42.23
CA CYS A 1068 -17.13 8.44 -40.90
C CYS A 1068 -18.09 9.12 -39.92
N PRO A 1069 -18.23 8.61 -38.69
CA PRO A 1069 -19.29 9.04 -37.78
C PRO A 1069 -19.05 10.46 -37.25
N GLY A 1070 -20.14 11.22 -37.14
CA GLY A 1070 -20.18 12.55 -36.52
C GLY A 1070 -20.86 12.53 -35.15
N GLY A 1071 -21.05 13.72 -34.55
CA GLY A 1071 -21.73 13.85 -33.26
C GLY A 1071 -23.21 13.41 -33.27
N ASN A 1072 -23.82 13.35 -34.45
CA ASN A 1072 -25.17 12.82 -34.68
C ASN A 1072 -25.23 11.29 -34.76
N ASP A 1073 -24.10 10.60 -34.93
CA ASP A 1073 -24.02 9.13 -35.02
C ASP A 1073 -24.04 8.45 -33.64
N THR A 1074 -24.76 9.03 -32.69
CA THR A 1074 -24.99 8.46 -31.35
C THR A 1074 -26.46 8.10 -31.16
N ILE A 1075 -26.74 7.13 -30.29
CA ILE A 1075 -28.09 6.80 -29.80
C ILE A 1075 -28.05 6.85 -28.28
N THR A 1076 -29.07 7.47 -27.68
CA THR A 1076 -29.29 7.44 -26.23
C THR A 1076 -30.42 6.48 -25.92
N HIS A 1077 -30.12 5.41 -25.20
CA HIS A 1077 -31.10 4.47 -24.67
C HIS A 1077 -31.47 4.85 -23.23
N THR A 1078 -32.75 4.68 -22.86
CA THR A 1078 -33.24 4.99 -21.51
C THR A 1078 -33.94 3.77 -20.93
N TRP A 1079 -33.20 3.08 -20.04
CA TRP A 1079 -33.70 1.95 -19.26
C TRP A 1079 -34.93 2.33 -18.47
N GLN A 1080 -35.94 1.46 -18.45
CA GLN A 1080 -37.20 1.79 -17.78
C GLN A 1080 -37.13 1.63 -16.26
N THR A 1081 -36.32 0.71 -15.74
CA THR A 1081 -36.25 0.42 -14.30
C THR A 1081 -35.08 1.07 -13.56
N ALA A 1082 -34.08 1.61 -14.27
CA ALA A 1082 -32.94 2.28 -13.64
C ALA A 1082 -33.27 3.75 -13.29
N THR A 1083 -32.90 4.18 -12.08
CA THR A 1083 -32.82 5.61 -11.76
C THR A 1083 -31.81 6.31 -12.70
N PRO A 1084 -32.04 7.57 -13.10
CA PRO A 1084 -32.06 7.97 -14.51
C PRO A 1084 -30.67 8.03 -15.19
N ALA A 1085 -30.11 6.87 -15.49
CA ALA A 1085 -28.94 6.68 -16.32
C ALA A 1085 -29.36 6.42 -17.78
N SER A 1086 -29.58 7.48 -18.55
CA SER A 1086 -29.69 7.37 -20.00
C SER A 1086 -28.30 7.12 -20.59
N ILE A 1087 -28.09 5.96 -21.21
CA ILE A 1087 -26.77 5.56 -21.75
C ILE A 1087 -26.69 5.96 -23.22
N THR A 1088 -25.59 6.63 -23.60
CA THR A 1088 -25.32 7.03 -24.99
C THR A 1088 -24.18 6.21 -25.57
N PHE A 1089 -24.39 5.63 -26.75
CA PHE A 1089 -23.40 4.82 -27.47
C PHE A 1089 -23.31 5.22 -28.95
N LEU A 1090 -22.22 4.82 -29.61
CA LEU A 1090 -22.00 5.04 -31.04
C LEU A 1090 -22.89 4.12 -31.89
N ARG A 1091 -23.55 4.67 -32.91
CA ARG A 1091 -24.26 3.90 -33.94
C ARG A 1091 -23.25 3.08 -34.74
N HIS A 1092 -23.66 1.89 -35.18
CA HIS A 1092 -22.87 1.02 -36.05
C HIS A 1092 -21.48 0.66 -35.47
N ALA A 1093 -21.36 0.60 -34.14
CA ALA A 1093 -20.11 0.23 -33.49
C ALA A 1093 -20.34 -0.89 -32.48
N ILE A 1094 -19.32 -1.72 -32.34
CA ILE A 1094 -19.24 -2.83 -31.40
C ILE A 1094 -18.05 -2.55 -30.49
N GLU A 1095 -18.24 -2.75 -29.18
CA GLU A 1095 -17.20 -2.75 -28.17
C GLU A 1095 -16.08 -3.75 -28.58
N ASP A 1096 -14.80 -3.41 -28.37
CA ASP A 1096 -13.64 -4.18 -28.84
C ASP A 1096 -12.91 -4.97 -27.74
N GLY A 1097 -13.28 -4.85 -26.47
CA GLY A 1097 -12.80 -5.64 -25.36
C GLY A 1097 -11.38 -5.27 -24.96
N THR A 1098 -11.11 -3.99 -24.74
CA THR A 1098 -9.73 -3.50 -24.48
C THR A 1098 -9.51 -2.73 -23.17
N ASP A 1099 -10.49 -1.98 -22.65
CA ASP A 1099 -10.45 -1.52 -21.26
C ASP A 1099 -11.04 -2.56 -20.31
N GLY A 1100 -11.99 -3.36 -20.80
CA GLY A 1100 -12.80 -4.27 -19.99
C GLY A 1100 -13.64 -3.43 -19.04
N ILE A 1101 -14.66 -2.74 -19.55
CA ILE A 1101 -15.60 -1.91 -18.79
C ILE A 1101 -17.04 -2.32 -19.04
N ALA A 1102 -17.51 -3.27 -18.22
CA ALA A 1102 -18.93 -3.63 -18.14
C ALA A 1102 -19.49 -3.99 -19.53
N ASP A 1103 -18.73 -4.85 -20.22
CA ASP A 1103 -18.63 -5.11 -21.66
C ASP A 1103 -19.97 -5.51 -22.32
N LEU A 1104 -20.91 -4.57 -22.32
CA LEU A 1104 -22.06 -4.58 -23.19
C LEU A 1104 -21.55 -4.39 -24.62
N PRO A 1105 -22.21 -4.98 -25.63
CA PRO A 1105 -21.78 -4.91 -27.03
C PRO A 1105 -21.96 -3.53 -27.70
N PHE A 1106 -22.06 -2.46 -26.93
CA PHE A 1106 -22.20 -1.08 -27.40
C PHE A 1106 -20.91 -0.31 -27.16
N CYS A 1107 -20.49 0.48 -28.13
CA CYS A 1107 -19.41 1.44 -27.93
C CYS A 1107 -19.83 2.63 -27.05
N PHE A 1108 -19.39 2.65 -25.79
CA PHE A 1108 -19.49 3.79 -24.87
C PHE A 1108 -18.29 4.75 -25.00
N GLY A 1109 -18.25 5.76 -24.12
CA GLY A 1109 -17.43 6.96 -24.32
C GLY A 1109 -15.97 6.89 -23.88
N SER A 1110 -15.54 5.76 -23.30
CA SER A 1110 -14.19 5.52 -22.80
C SER A 1110 -13.45 4.39 -23.53
N GLU A 1111 -14.20 3.56 -24.26
CA GLU A 1111 -13.81 2.21 -24.70
C GLU A 1111 -13.02 2.20 -26.01
N GLY A 1112 -12.32 1.10 -26.26
CA GLY A 1112 -11.91 0.73 -27.61
C GLY A 1112 -13.11 0.15 -28.36
N CYS A 1113 -13.45 0.72 -29.52
CA CYS A 1113 -14.58 0.26 -30.32
C CYS A 1113 -14.21 0.00 -31.79
N ILE A 1114 -14.77 -1.07 -32.36
CA ILE A 1114 -14.78 -1.33 -33.79
C ILE A 1114 -16.05 -0.72 -34.38
N TYR A 1115 -15.90 0.41 -35.07
CA TYR A 1115 -16.94 0.97 -35.93
C TYR A 1115 -17.06 0.16 -37.23
N THR A 1116 -18.28 -0.18 -37.65
CA THR A 1116 -18.60 -1.02 -38.80
C THR A 1116 -19.57 -0.28 -39.74
N PRO A 1117 -19.09 0.43 -40.79
CA PRO A 1117 -19.92 1.28 -41.68
C PRO A 1117 -20.85 0.51 -42.65
N ASN A 1118 -21.08 -0.78 -42.39
CA ASN A 1118 -21.87 -1.68 -43.21
C ASN A 1118 -23.31 -1.77 -42.68
N LEU A 1119 -24.26 -2.01 -43.58
CA LEU A 1119 -25.62 -2.35 -43.22
C LEU A 1119 -25.71 -3.83 -42.82
N GLY A 1120 -26.45 -4.12 -41.75
CA GLY A 1120 -26.48 -5.42 -41.06
C GLY A 1120 -25.33 -5.62 -40.08
N GLY A 1121 -25.44 -6.62 -39.20
CA GLY A 1121 -24.39 -6.94 -38.24
C GLY A 1121 -23.09 -7.45 -38.87
N TYR A 1122 -22.00 -7.37 -38.11
CA TYR A 1122 -20.68 -7.86 -38.55
C TYR A 1122 -20.73 -9.36 -38.91
N GLN A 1123 -20.48 -9.69 -40.18
CA GLN A 1123 -20.55 -11.07 -40.69
C GLN A 1123 -19.16 -11.67 -40.93
N GLY A 1124 -18.11 -11.17 -40.27
CA GLY A 1124 -16.75 -11.71 -40.44
C GLY A 1124 -16.08 -11.34 -41.76
N HIS A 1125 -16.35 -10.14 -42.32
CA HIS A 1125 -15.89 -9.70 -43.65
C HIS A 1125 -14.40 -9.36 -43.73
N GLY A 1126 -13.51 -10.23 -43.26
CA GLY A 1126 -12.05 -10.12 -43.41
C GLY A 1126 -11.32 -9.35 -42.30
N ALA A 1127 -10.04 -9.07 -42.54
CA ALA A 1127 -9.16 -8.48 -41.53
C ALA A 1127 -9.38 -6.96 -41.36
N LEU A 1128 -9.34 -6.50 -40.11
CA LEU A 1128 -9.46 -5.09 -39.75
C LEU A 1128 -8.20 -4.29 -40.11
N THR A 1129 -8.42 -3.03 -40.50
CA THR A 1129 -7.40 -2.01 -40.82
C THR A 1129 -7.89 -0.64 -40.40
N ALA A 1130 -7.03 0.31 -40.05
CA ALA A 1130 -7.45 1.65 -39.65
C ALA A 1130 -8.32 2.33 -40.75
N SER A 1131 -9.45 2.92 -40.37
CA SER A 1131 -10.36 3.58 -41.31
C SER A 1131 -9.88 4.96 -41.77
N GLY A 1132 -9.08 5.64 -40.93
CA GLY A 1132 -8.66 7.03 -41.13
C GLY A 1132 -9.71 8.07 -40.74
N CYS A 1133 -10.82 7.66 -40.12
CA CYS A 1133 -11.81 8.59 -39.57
C CYS A 1133 -11.22 9.43 -38.42
N PRO A 1134 -11.61 10.72 -38.28
CA PRO A 1134 -11.23 11.55 -37.15
C PRO A 1134 -11.98 11.12 -35.87
N GLY A 1135 -11.36 11.32 -34.71
CA GLY A 1135 -11.99 11.09 -33.41
C GLY A 1135 -13.10 12.09 -33.08
N ILE A 1136 -14.05 11.65 -32.24
CA ILE A 1136 -15.19 12.45 -31.79
C ILE A 1136 -14.83 13.16 -30.47
N GLY A 1137 -14.99 14.48 -30.40
CA GLY A 1137 -14.60 15.30 -29.24
C GLY A 1137 -14.88 16.79 -29.48
N THR A 1138 -15.25 17.63 -28.50
CA THR A 1138 -15.58 17.36 -27.09
C THR A 1138 -16.95 17.91 -26.69
N GLY A 1139 -17.66 17.21 -25.80
CA GLY A 1139 -18.95 17.61 -25.23
C GLY A 1139 -20.07 16.60 -25.52
N THR A 1140 -20.45 15.80 -24.51
CA THR A 1140 -21.27 14.56 -24.66
C THR A 1140 -20.68 13.55 -25.66
N THR A 1141 -19.36 13.59 -25.83
CA THR A 1141 -18.60 12.87 -26.86
C THR A 1141 -17.97 11.58 -26.35
N LEU A 1142 -17.76 10.66 -27.29
CA LEU A 1142 -17.11 9.38 -27.08
C LEU A 1142 -15.63 9.49 -27.49
N GLU A 1143 -14.71 9.29 -26.55
CA GLU A 1143 -13.27 9.40 -26.76
C GLU A 1143 -12.63 8.00 -26.95
N ASN A 1144 -11.32 7.90 -27.14
CA ASN A 1144 -10.54 6.65 -27.34
C ASN A 1144 -10.89 5.73 -28.53
N ILE A 1145 -11.99 5.92 -29.25
CA ILE A 1145 -12.46 5.04 -30.33
C ILE A 1145 -11.37 4.75 -31.39
N ASN A 1146 -11.06 3.47 -31.57
CA ASN A 1146 -10.10 2.96 -32.56
C ASN A 1146 -10.80 2.58 -33.87
N PHE A 1147 -11.18 3.56 -34.69
CA PHE A 1147 -11.93 3.32 -35.93
C PHE A 1147 -11.18 2.38 -36.91
N GLN A 1148 -11.70 1.16 -37.03
CA GLN A 1148 -11.28 0.18 -38.03
C GLN A 1148 -12.27 0.13 -39.21
N GLN A 1149 -11.83 -0.44 -40.33
CA GLN A 1149 -12.60 -0.83 -41.51
C GLN A 1149 -12.10 -2.19 -42.00
N THR A 1150 -12.95 -2.94 -42.68
CA THR A 1150 -12.57 -4.22 -43.30
C THR A 1150 -11.71 -4.02 -44.54
N SER A 1151 -10.53 -4.65 -44.57
CA SER A 1151 -9.54 -4.50 -45.65
C SER A 1151 -9.96 -5.12 -46.99
N ASN A 1152 -10.75 -6.19 -46.94
CA ASN A 1152 -11.27 -6.91 -48.11
C ASN A 1152 -12.65 -7.48 -47.77
N ASN A 1153 -13.69 -7.02 -48.45
CA ASN A 1153 -15.07 -7.40 -48.12
C ASN A 1153 -15.43 -8.80 -48.63
N GLY A 1154 -15.09 -9.84 -47.86
CA GLY A 1154 -15.70 -11.17 -47.96
C GLY A 1154 -15.31 -12.04 -49.16
N PHE A 1155 -14.03 -12.41 -49.27
CA PHE A 1155 -13.57 -13.81 -49.47
C PHE A 1155 -12.03 -13.93 -49.38
#